data_AF-A0A6I3ZXU1-F1
#
_entry.id   AF-A0A6I3ZXU1-F1
#
_cell.length_a   1.000
_cell.length_b   1.000
_cell.length_c   1.000
_cell.angle_alpha   90.00
_cell.angle_beta   90.00
_cell.angle_gamma   90.00
#
_symmetry.space_group_name_H-M   'P 1'
#
loop_
_entity.id
_entity.type
_entity.pdbx_description
1 polymer ?
#
loop_
_entity_poly.entity_id
_entity_poly.type
_entity_poly.pdbx_seq_one_letter_code
_entity_poly.pdbx_strand_id
1 'polypeptide(L)'
;MFAGAFELLARLVLRRPWAVIGAWLLLVVALSVAVPPLMKLASDRNQELLPSNSAVMAATRDMTAAFHEPGIQNIALVVLTDESGLTKADEDVYRTLVDSLHRDTADVVMVQDFIAQPPMREVLASKDNKAWFIPVGIRGELGSPESSEAYKRVVGIVDHTVNQGTAGSSLKYHMTGLTATVAEREQLGLRDLRVIETATIAMVLLILFVVYRNIVTILVPLATITVSQAAATQGVAALATWGLPISQQTVVFMSAMMIGAGVDYAVFLISRYHEYLRQGLDSDAAVARALTAIGKVIAASAATVAVTFLGMSFTSLKVFSTTGPALAVTIAMAFLSSITLLPAILTLVGRRGWARPRKELTSRFWHRSGINIVRRPVVHLVGSLVVLIALAAGVAWLHTSYDARTALPATAESNIGMATIERHFPASVTAPQYLFVQSPHDLRTTKGLADLEQMAQRVAQLPDIAAVRGVTRPTGAPLEQATLSFQAGEIGDKLAEATNKINGSVDQRQALVGGAGKLADSLATVRTQLTKTMGVLDSLNKSMASIKDQLESSQEFQDAQRQLDSVRDSGELPNIPPRSGSQNFQDMVAMADALLEQRKNNPNCDSDPECTGQRDQLQRLSDGLHKMQPSLDAAAKALRSLGGSGGSGGAGGMKQNMAALQEGANALAEGSRKIAEGLRVLDDQTKQLGEGLSHASAFLLAMKLHASEPGAAGFYISPEILGNDQFKDLARVFMSPDGHSARYLVESKLNPYDTKAMDQVNAILAAAQGAQANTSLADAKIAMSGMTPYYAELRDYFNKDLRYIVLMTVIVVFLILVLLLRAVVAPLYLVGTVILSCLSSLGIGVIVLQILGGQPMAASTPGMAFIVLVAVGADYNMLLISRIRDESPNGIRSGVIRTVRTTGSVITSAGMIFAAPMFAMLFSSIGSMVQGGFIIGVGLLIDTLIVRTVTVPALAVLVGKYNWWPSRSRRQAA
;
A
#
# COMPACT_ATOMS: atom_id res chain seq x y z
N MET A 1 -50.13 33.44 -14.20
CA MET A 1 -48.93 34.30 -14.09
C MET A 1 -48.23 34.53 -15.42
N PHE A 2 -47.86 33.48 -16.20
CA PHE A 2 -47.00 33.66 -17.40
C PHE A 2 -47.67 34.07 -18.72
N ALA A 3 -49.00 34.22 -18.82
CA ALA A 3 -49.66 34.42 -20.11
C ALA A 3 -49.27 35.74 -20.82
N GLY A 4 -49.19 36.85 -20.08
CA GLY A 4 -48.85 38.15 -20.66
C GLY A 4 -47.39 38.27 -21.12
N ALA A 5 -46.45 37.56 -20.48
CA ALA A 5 -45.04 37.60 -20.83
C ALA A 5 -44.77 36.97 -22.21
N PHE A 6 -45.35 35.79 -22.47
CA PHE A 6 -45.19 35.11 -23.77
C PHE A 6 -45.88 35.88 -24.92
N GLU A 7 -46.98 36.60 -24.66
CA GLU A 7 -47.61 37.46 -25.66
C GLU A 7 -46.77 38.69 -26.01
N LEU A 8 -46.09 39.27 -25.02
CA LEU A 8 -45.17 40.39 -25.24
C LEU A 8 -43.92 39.93 -26.01
N LEU A 9 -43.39 38.76 -25.65
CA LEU A 9 -42.26 38.14 -26.33
C LEU A 9 -42.63 37.76 -27.78
N ALA A 10 -43.81 37.19 -28.02
CA ALA A 10 -44.32 36.94 -29.37
C ALA A 10 -44.36 38.21 -30.21
N ARG A 11 -44.86 39.32 -29.66
CA ARG A 11 -44.90 40.62 -30.35
C ARG A 11 -43.51 41.15 -30.69
N LEU A 12 -42.55 41.01 -29.77
CA LEU A 12 -41.17 41.44 -29.99
C LEU A 12 -40.52 40.64 -31.13
N VAL A 13 -40.60 39.31 -31.06
CA VAL A 13 -39.98 38.40 -32.03
C VAL A 13 -40.59 38.57 -33.42
N LEU A 14 -41.91 38.79 -33.52
CA LEU A 14 -42.60 39.03 -34.79
C LEU A 14 -42.28 40.40 -35.41
N ARG A 15 -42.14 41.45 -34.58
CA ARG A 15 -41.87 42.82 -35.07
C ARG A 15 -40.41 43.03 -35.47
N ARG A 16 -39.46 42.46 -34.72
CA ARG A 16 -38.02 42.67 -34.94
C ARG A 16 -37.21 41.36 -34.88
N PRO A 17 -37.47 40.39 -35.79
CA PRO A 17 -36.76 39.11 -35.79
C PRO A 17 -35.24 39.26 -36.00
N TRP A 18 -34.81 40.16 -36.88
CA TRP A 18 -33.38 40.45 -37.12
C TRP A 18 -32.66 41.00 -35.89
N ALA A 19 -33.33 41.82 -35.07
CA ALA A 19 -32.75 42.35 -33.84
C ALA A 19 -32.53 41.25 -32.80
N VAL A 20 -33.44 40.27 -32.71
CA VAL A 20 -33.30 39.13 -31.80
C VAL A 20 -32.14 38.23 -32.24
N ILE A 21 -32.04 37.92 -33.54
CA ILE A 21 -30.92 37.13 -34.08
C ILE A 21 -29.59 37.87 -33.86
N GLY A 22 -29.55 39.17 -34.18
CA GLY A 22 -28.38 40.02 -33.95
C GLY A 22 -27.97 40.08 -32.47
N ALA A 23 -28.93 40.16 -31.55
CA ALA A 23 -28.65 40.15 -30.11
C ALA A 23 -28.01 38.84 -29.64
N TRP A 24 -28.45 37.69 -30.16
CA TRP A 24 -27.81 36.40 -29.85
C TRP A 24 -26.41 36.29 -30.43
N LEU A 25 -26.20 36.70 -31.68
CA LEU A 25 -24.86 36.71 -32.28
C LEU A 25 -23.92 37.66 -31.53
N LEU A 26 -24.41 38.84 -31.15
CA LEU A 26 -23.66 39.80 -30.35
C LEU A 26 -23.34 39.24 -28.96
N LEU A 27 -24.28 38.53 -28.31
CA LEU A 27 -24.03 37.86 -27.04
C LEU A 27 -22.90 36.84 -27.16
N VAL A 28 -22.91 36.00 -28.20
CA VAL A 28 -21.85 35.01 -28.45
C VAL A 28 -20.50 35.68 -28.66
N VAL A 29 -20.44 36.73 -29.49
CA VAL A 29 -19.20 37.47 -29.76
C VAL A 29 -18.71 38.17 -28.49
N ALA A 30 -19.58 38.86 -27.75
CA ALA A 30 -19.23 39.56 -26.53
C ALA A 30 -18.69 38.61 -25.47
N LEU A 31 -19.34 37.46 -25.25
CA LEU A 31 -18.87 36.46 -24.30
C LEU A 31 -17.56 35.79 -24.75
N SER A 32 -17.41 35.51 -26.04
CA SER A 32 -16.17 34.89 -26.58
C SER A 32 -14.95 35.81 -26.52
N VAL A 33 -15.16 37.13 -26.54
CA VAL A 33 -14.09 38.13 -26.36
C VAL A 33 -13.80 38.36 -24.87
N ALA A 34 -14.84 38.38 -24.03
CA ALA A 34 -14.70 38.67 -22.60
C ALA A 34 -14.16 37.49 -21.78
N VAL A 35 -14.37 36.25 -22.24
CA VAL A 35 -14.08 35.04 -21.46
C VAL A 35 -13.18 34.09 -22.25
N PRO A 36 -12.11 33.53 -21.64
CA PRO A 36 -11.27 32.55 -22.31
C PRO A 36 -12.06 31.28 -22.68
N PRO A 37 -11.65 30.56 -23.73
CA PRO A 37 -12.34 29.35 -24.17
C PRO A 37 -12.53 28.34 -23.04
N LEU A 38 -13.74 27.79 -22.92
CA LEU A 38 -14.11 26.81 -21.90
C LEU A 38 -13.11 25.66 -21.76
N MET A 39 -12.58 25.17 -22.88
CA MET A 39 -11.63 24.06 -22.88
C MET A 39 -10.32 24.41 -22.16
N LYS A 40 -9.85 25.65 -22.29
CA LYS A 40 -8.67 26.12 -21.58
C LYS A 40 -8.92 26.16 -20.07
N LEU A 41 -10.07 26.69 -19.66
CA LEU A 41 -10.50 26.73 -18.25
C LEU A 41 -10.73 25.33 -17.65
N ALA A 42 -11.18 24.37 -18.47
CA ALA A 42 -11.38 22.98 -18.06
C ALA A 42 -10.06 22.21 -17.92
N SER A 43 -9.01 22.61 -18.64
CA SER A 43 -7.65 22.07 -18.45
C SER A 43 -6.90 22.78 -17.30
N ASP A 44 -7.15 24.06 -17.06
CA ASP A 44 -6.45 24.87 -16.04
C ASP A 44 -6.85 24.54 -14.58
N ARG A 45 -7.90 23.74 -14.32
CA ARG A 45 -8.41 23.47 -12.96
C ARG A 45 -8.45 21.99 -12.59
N ASN A 46 -7.71 21.66 -11.53
CA ASN A 46 -7.43 20.33 -10.99
C ASN A 46 -8.64 19.37 -10.94
N GLN A 47 -8.44 18.17 -11.49
CA GLN A 47 -9.40 17.05 -11.46
C GLN A 47 -9.37 16.27 -10.14
N GLU A 48 -9.28 16.95 -9.00
CA GLU A 48 -9.45 16.28 -7.70
C GLU A 48 -10.89 15.78 -7.58
N LEU A 49 -11.11 14.48 -7.74
CA LEU A 49 -12.42 13.85 -7.56
C LEU A 49 -12.89 13.95 -6.10
N LEU A 50 -11.97 13.79 -5.14
CA LEU A 50 -12.22 13.95 -3.71
C LEU A 50 -12.15 15.43 -3.29
N PRO A 51 -12.90 15.83 -2.25
CA PRO A 51 -12.70 17.12 -1.60
C PRO A 51 -11.28 17.25 -1.04
N SER A 52 -10.72 18.46 -1.09
CA SER A 52 -9.36 18.76 -0.60
C SER A 52 -9.18 18.59 0.92
N ASN A 53 -10.27 18.46 1.66
CA ASN A 53 -10.33 18.22 3.11
C ASN A 53 -10.67 16.76 3.47
N SER A 54 -10.72 15.85 2.50
CA SER A 54 -10.90 14.41 2.75
C SER A 54 -9.72 13.84 3.57
N ALA A 55 -9.96 12.79 4.36
CA ALA A 55 -8.99 12.36 5.36
C ALA A 55 -7.73 11.77 4.71
N VAL A 56 -7.87 11.02 3.62
CA VAL A 56 -6.75 10.53 2.80
C VAL A 56 -5.95 11.65 2.14
N MET A 57 -6.61 12.71 1.63
CA MET A 57 -5.92 13.85 1.02
C MET A 57 -5.17 14.68 2.06
N ALA A 58 -5.75 14.86 3.23
CA ALA A 58 -5.08 15.48 4.37
C ALA A 58 -3.88 14.64 4.83
N ALA A 59 -4.04 13.33 5.01
CA ALA A 59 -2.97 12.42 5.39
C ALA A 59 -1.82 12.40 4.38
N THR A 60 -2.14 12.41 3.08
CA THR A 60 -1.13 12.50 2.00
C THR A 60 -0.36 13.81 2.07
N ARG A 61 -1.07 14.95 2.23
CA ARG A 61 -0.44 16.28 2.35
C ARG A 61 0.44 16.37 3.60
N ASP A 62 -0.09 15.98 4.74
CA ASP A 62 0.60 15.99 6.04
C ASP A 62 1.86 15.10 5.99
N MET A 63 1.79 13.93 5.36
CA MET A 63 2.93 13.05 5.15
C MET A 63 3.99 13.69 4.24
N THR A 64 3.60 14.19 3.07
CA THR A 64 4.56 14.84 2.15
C THR A 64 5.25 16.05 2.79
N ALA A 65 4.52 16.82 3.59
CA ALA A 65 5.07 17.95 4.34
C ALA A 65 6.06 17.50 5.43
N ALA A 66 5.72 16.47 6.20
CA ALA A 66 6.57 15.94 7.28
C ALA A 66 7.89 15.33 6.76
N PHE A 67 7.88 14.73 5.57
CA PHE A 67 9.05 14.09 4.96
C PHE A 67 9.83 14.99 3.99
N HIS A 68 9.40 16.24 3.77
CA HIS A 68 9.97 17.18 2.79
C HIS A 68 10.04 16.59 1.36
N GLU A 69 9.07 15.73 1.01
CA GLU A 69 9.03 15.11 -0.30
C GLU A 69 8.21 15.99 -1.25
N PRO A 70 8.70 16.28 -2.48
CA PRO A 70 7.87 16.89 -3.51
C PRO A 70 6.66 15.97 -3.71
N GLY A 71 5.45 16.55 -3.62
CA GLY A 71 4.22 15.78 -3.51
C GLY A 71 4.15 14.61 -4.50
N ILE A 72 4.04 13.39 -3.99
CA ILE A 72 4.02 12.09 -4.70
C ILE A 72 2.89 11.98 -5.75
N GLN A 73 2.08 13.02 -5.91
CA GLN A 73 0.81 12.97 -6.64
C GLN A 73 0.97 12.96 -8.17
N ASN A 74 2.11 13.39 -8.71
CA ASN A 74 2.35 13.47 -10.16
C ASN A 74 3.55 12.61 -10.60
N ILE A 75 3.46 11.30 -10.41
CA ILE A 75 4.50 10.33 -10.80
C ILE A 75 4.05 9.53 -12.02
N ALA A 76 4.88 9.56 -13.06
CA ALA A 76 4.83 8.64 -14.18
C ALA A 76 5.77 7.45 -13.93
N LEU A 77 5.40 6.27 -14.42
CA LEU A 77 6.24 5.07 -14.37
C LEU A 77 6.73 4.74 -15.78
N VAL A 78 8.05 4.73 -15.95
CA VAL A 78 8.67 4.20 -17.18
C VAL A 78 8.94 2.72 -16.95
N VAL A 79 8.27 1.85 -17.70
CA VAL A 79 8.44 0.39 -17.59
C VAL A 79 9.30 -0.08 -18.75
N LEU A 80 10.42 -0.72 -18.46
CA LEU A 80 11.35 -1.29 -19.43
C LEU A 80 11.28 -2.80 -19.34
N THR A 81 11.12 -3.48 -20.48
CA THR A 81 10.99 -4.94 -20.53
C THR A 81 11.74 -5.57 -21.67
N ASP A 82 12.34 -6.72 -21.38
CA ASP A 82 12.84 -7.67 -22.37
C ASP A 82 12.43 -9.09 -21.96
N GLU A 83 11.56 -9.71 -22.76
CA GLU A 83 11.03 -11.06 -22.49
C GLU A 83 12.10 -12.16 -22.60
N SER A 84 13.20 -11.88 -23.31
CA SER A 84 14.36 -12.77 -23.42
C SER A 84 15.33 -12.64 -22.23
N GLY A 85 15.12 -11.64 -21.37
CA GLY A 85 15.92 -11.33 -20.20
C GLY A 85 16.76 -10.07 -20.39
N LEU A 86 16.90 -9.28 -19.32
CA LEU A 86 17.63 -8.01 -19.34
C LEU A 86 19.14 -8.24 -19.32
N THR A 87 19.85 -7.55 -20.21
CA THR A 87 21.29 -7.68 -20.44
C THR A 87 22.06 -6.46 -19.90
N LYS A 88 23.39 -6.52 -19.93
CA LYS A 88 24.24 -5.36 -19.61
C LYS A 88 24.05 -4.19 -20.58
N ALA A 89 23.77 -4.47 -21.85
CA ALA A 89 23.49 -3.42 -22.84
C ALA A 89 22.21 -2.66 -22.47
N ASP A 90 21.20 -3.35 -21.96
CA ASP A 90 19.97 -2.72 -21.47
C ASP A 90 20.23 -1.86 -20.23
N GLU A 91 21.16 -2.27 -19.36
CA GLU A 91 21.59 -1.47 -18.21
C GLU A 91 22.33 -0.18 -18.63
N ASP A 92 23.06 -0.20 -19.75
CA ASP A 92 23.68 1.01 -20.32
C ASP A 92 22.62 1.98 -20.88
N VAL A 93 21.56 1.45 -21.50
CA VAL A 93 20.39 2.24 -21.93
C VAL A 93 19.67 2.83 -20.71
N TYR A 94 19.46 2.02 -19.65
CA TYR A 94 18.88 2.47 -18.38
C TYR A 94 19.69 3.62 -17.77
N ARG A 95 21.02 3.48 -17.69
CA ARG A 95 21.92 4.52 -17.16
C ARG A 95 21.81 5.81 -17.97
N THR A 96 21.85 5.70 -19.29
CA THR A 96 21.71 6.87 -20.19
C THR A 96 20.36 7.57 -20.01
N LEU A 97 19.29 6.79 -19.81
CA LEU A 97 17.95 7.32 -19.58
C LEU A 97 17.86 8.06 -18.25
N VAL A 98 18.32 7.43 -17.16
CA VAL A 98 18.33 8.04 -15.82
C VAL A 98 19.17 9.32 -15.80
N ASP A 99 20.35 9.32 -16.43
CA ASP A 99 21.20 10.51 -16.53
C ASP A 99 20.55 11.63 -17.36
N SER A 100 19.72 11.28 -18.34
CA SER A 100 18.98 12.26 -19.14
C SER A 100 17.80 12.84 -18.37
N LEU A 101 17.08 12.02 -17.60
CA LEU A 101 15.99 12.46 -16.73
C LEU A 101 16.49 13.33 -15.56
N HIS A 102 17.62 12.98 -14.94
CA HIS A 102 18.22 13.81 -13.88
C HIS A 102 18.72 15.17 -14.37
N ARG A 103 19.18 15.27 -15.63
CA ARG A 103 19.61 16.54 -16.23
C ARG A 103 18.44 17.46 -16.54
N ASP A 104 17.24 16.92 -16.74
CA ASP A 104 16.04 17.70 -17.00
C ASP A 104 15.40 18.23 -15.71
N THR A 105 16.01 19.27 -15.15
CA THR A 105 15.43 19.99 -14.02
C THR A 105 14.31 20.94 -14.45
N ALA A 106 13.88 20.95 -15.71
CA ALA A 106 12.79 21.80 -16.21
C ALA A 106 11.44 21.06 -16.13
N ASP A 107 11.42 19.76 -16.39
CA ASP A 107 10.20 18.96 -16.43
C ASP A 107 10.16 17.83 -15.40
N VAL A 108 11.33 17.43 -14.88
CA VAL A 108 11.46 16.37 -13.88
C VAL A 108 11.75 16.97 -12.50
N VAL A 109 11.00 16.52 -11.50
CA VAL A 109 11.13 16.94 -10.09
C VAL A 109 11.81 15.86 -9.26
N MET A 110 11.67 14.59 -9.67
CA MET A 110 12.24 13.43 -8.98
C MET A 110 12.47 12.30 -9.97
N VAL A 111 13.55 11.55 -9.80
CA VAL A 111 13.77 10.26 -10.46
C VAL A 111 14.16 9.27 -9.36
N GLN A 112 13.54 8.09 -9.34
CA GLN A 112 13.96 7.00 -8.47
C GLN A 112 14.65 5.93 -9.30
N ASP A 113 15.93 5.69 -9.02
CA ASP A 113 16.77 4.77 -9.76
C ASP A 113 17.68 3.94 -8.85
N PHE A 114 18.13 2.79 -9.35
CA PHE A 114 19.03 1.90 -8.62
C PHE A 114 20.52 2.14 -8.89
N ILE A 115 20.89 3.13 -9.72
CA ILE A 115 22.29 3.46 -10.02
C ILE A 115 22.84 4.41 -8.95
N ALA A 116 22.11 5.48 -8.65
CA ALA A 116 22.39 6.40 -7.55
C ALA A 116 22.06 5.77 -6.19
N GLN A 117 21.07 4.87 -6.13
CA GLN A 117 20.65 4.19 -4.91
C GLN A 117 20.68 2.66 -5.09
N PRO A 118 21.85 2.00 -4.96
CA PRO A 118 21.98 0.56 -5.17
C PRO A 118 20.96 -0.33 -4.41
N PRO A 119 20.54 -0.01 -3.16
CA PRO A 119 19.52 -0.79 -2.45
C PRO A 119 18.16 -0.84 -3.18
N MET A 120 17.87 0.14 -4.05
CA MET A 120 16.59 0.24 -4.76
C MET A 120 16.44 -0.79 -5.88
N ARG A 121 17.52 -1.51 -6.23
CA ARG A 121 17.46 -2.58 -7.23
C ARG A 121 16.49 -3.70 -6.81
N GLU A 122 16.36 -4.00 -5.53
CA GLU A 122 15.43 -5.03 -5.03
C GLU A 122 13.95 -4.69 -5.25
N VAL A 123 13.64 -3.40 -5.41
CA VAL A 123 12.28 -2.88 -5.59
C VAL A 123 11.99 -2.57 -7.05
N LEU A 124 12.93 -1.90 -7.72
CA LEU A 124 12.77 -1.40 -9.09
C LEU A 124 13.08 -2.46 -10.16
N ALA A 125 13.76 -3.55 -9.79
CA ALA A 125 14.02 -4.68 -10.69
C ALA A 125 13.19 -5.91 -10.35
N SER A 126 12.60 -6.51 -11.38
CA SER A 126 11.83 -7.74 -11.27
C SER A 126 12.68 -8.92 -10.83
N LYS A 127 12.08 -9.83 -10.07
CA LYS A 127 12.77 -11.06 -9.61
C LYS A 127 13.07 -12.05 -10.73
N ASP A 128 12.35 -11.95 -11.85
CA ASP A 128 12.58 -12.78 -13.04
C ASP A 128 13.62 -12.18 -14.01
N ASN A 129 14.20 -11.01 -13.67
CA ASN A 129 15.20 -10.30 -14.47
C ASN A 129 14.72 -9.95 -15.90
N LYS A 130 13.43 -9.69 -16.09
CA LYS A 130 12.84 -9.33 -17.39
C LYS A 130 12.30 -7.92 -17.47
N ALA A 131 12.04 -7.28 -16.33
CA ALA A 131 11.48 -5.94 -16.25
C ALA A 131 12.17 -5.05 -15.22
N TRP A 132 12.30 -3.77 -15.56
CA TRP A 132 12.64 -2.68 -14.65
C TRP A 132 11.55 -1.60 -14.73
N PHE A 133 11.32 -0.84 -13.66
CA PHE A 133 10.54 0.39 -13.75
C PHE A 133 11.24 1.57 -13.07
N ILE A 134 10.97 2.77 -13.58
CA ILE A 134 11.56 4.02 -13.11
C ILE A 134 10.41 4.98 -12.75
N PRO A 135 10.19 5.26 -11.46
CA PRO A 135 9.32 6.35 -11.02
C PRO A 135 9.93 7.70 -11.36
N VAL A 136 9.19 8.51 -12.12
CA VAL A 136 9.58 9.85 -12.57
C VAL A 136 8.53 10.86 -12.11
N GLY A 137 8.91 11.77 -11.21
CA GLY A 137 8.08 12.88 -10.76
C GLY A 137 8.04 13.97 -11.83
N ILE A 138 6.85 14.28 -12.33
CA ILE A 138 6.60 15.27 -13.39
C ILE A 138 6.27 16.62 -12.76
N ARG A 139 6.80 17.70 -13.33
CA ARG A 139 6.52 19.06 -12.88
C ARG A 139 5.06 19.46 -13.14
N GLY A 140 4.52 20.27 -12.23
CA GLY A 140 3.14 20.75 -12.28
C GLY A 140 2.18 19.84 -11.51
N GLU A 141 0.97 20.35 -11.27
CA GLU A 141 -0.09 19.58 -10.61
C GLU A 141 -0.69 18.55 -11.58
N LEU A 142 -1.12 17.38 -11.08
CA LEU A 142 -1.66 16.30 -11.90
C LEU A 142 -2.86 16.78 -12.73
N GLY A 143 -2.77 16.62 -14.06
CA GLY A 143 -3.82 17.01 -15.01
C GLY A 143 -3.84 18.51 -15.37
N SER A 144 -2.89 19.30 -14.85
CA SER A 144 -2.67 20.67 -15.31
C SER A 144 -2.03 20.70 -16.71
N PRO A 145 -2.16 21.81 -17.48
CA PRO A 145 -1.51 21.93 -18.78
C PRO A 145 0.02 21.89 -18.67
N GLU A 146 0.58 22.43 -17.58
CA GLU A 146 2.02 22.37 -17.29
C GLU A 146 2.48 20.91 -17.17
N SER A 147 1.76 20.10 -16.39
CA SER A 147 2.06 18.68 -16.24
C SER A 147 1.87 17.89 -17.53
N SER A 148 0.85 18.20 -18.33
CA SER A 148 0.59 17.51 -19.60
C SER A 148 1.72 17.77 -20.60
N GLU A 149 2.21 19.01 -20.66
CA GLU A 149 3.34 19.38 -21.53
C GLU A 149 4.69 18.84 -21.02
N ALA A 150 4.94 18.90 -19.71
CA ALA A 150 6.12 18.29 -19.09
C ALA A 150 6.15 16.77 -19.33
N TYR A 151 5.02 16.09 -19.14
CA TYR A 151 4.88 14.65 -19.41
C TYR A 151 5.22 14.31 -20.87
N LYS A 152 4.68 15.05 -21.85
CA LYS A 152 4.99 14.82 -23.28
C LYS A 152 6.48 14.96 -23.59
N ARG A 153 7.15 15.94 -22.99
CA ARG A 153 8.61 16.12 -23.16
C ARG A 153 9.39 14.97 -22.54
N VAL A 154 9.00 14.52 -21.35
CA VAL A 154 9.59 13.33 -20.69
C VAL A 154 9.37 12.06 -21.51
N VAL A 155 8.17 11.84 -22.08
CA VAL A 155 7.92 10.73 -23.01
C VAL A 155 8.86 10.82 -24.22
N GLY A 156 9.08 12.02 -24.76
CA GLY A 156 10.03 12.23 -25.86
C GLY A 156 11.47 11.89 -25.49
N ILE A 157 11.91 12.17 -24.26
CA ILE A 157 13.23 11.76 -23.75
C ILE A 157 13.32 10.24 -23.69
N VAL A 158 12.31 9.58 -23.10
CA VAL A 158 12.26 8.12 -22.97
C VAL A 158 12.28 7.45 -24.35
N ASP A 159 11.41 7.88 -25.26
CA ASP A 159 11.30 7.33 -26.62
C ASP A 159 12.63 7.48 -27.38
N HIS A 160 13.23 8.67 -27.35
CA HIS A 160 14.48 8.94 -28.03
C HIS A 160 15.64 8.12 -27.45
N THR A 161 15.77 8.01 -26.13
CA THR A 161 16.86 7.27 -25.50
C THR A 161 16.73 5.77 -25.71
N VAL A 162 15.54 5.20 -25.54
CA VAL A 162 15.33 3.76 -25.69
C VAL A 162 15.49 3.35 -27.15
N ASN A 163 14.85 4.03 -28.10
CA ASN A 163 14.92 3.65 -29.52
C ASN A 163 16.32 3.82 -30.14
N GLN A 164 17.14 4.76 -29.65
CA GLN A 164 18.53 4.90 -30.10
C GLN A 164 19.47 3.92 -29.43
N GLY A 165 19.22 3.56 -28.16
CA GLY A 165 20.00 2.60 -27.40
C GLY A 165 19.79 1.15 -27.80
N THR A 166 18.63 0.82 -28.40
CA THR A 166 18.24 -0.54 -28.82
C THR A 166 18.89 -1.03 -30.12
N ALA A 167 20.01 -0.47 -30.55
CA ALA A 167 20.76 -0.97 -31.71
C ALA A 167 21.41 -2.34 -31.39
N GLY A 168 20.60 -3.39 -31.22
CA GLY A 168 21.00 -4.75 -30.86
C GLY A 168 20.23 -5.42 -29.71
N SER A 169 19.30 -4.74 -29.01
CA SER A 169 18.49 -5.35 -27.94
C SER A 169 16.98 -5.34 -28.25
N SER A 170 16.24 -6.26 -27.62
CA SER A 170 14.78 -6.38 -27.72
C SER A 170 14.02 -5.55 -26.68
N LEU A 171 14.70 -4.61 -26.03
CA LEU A 171 14.16 -3.77 -24.98
C LEU A 171 12.99 -2.92 -25.49
N LYS A 172 11.87 -3.01 -24.80
CA LYS A 172 10.67 -2.19 -25.03
C LYS A 172 10.41 -1.32 -23.83
N TYR A 173 9.87 -0.13 -24.07
CA TYR A 173 9.39 0.74 -23.01
C TYR A 173 7.88 0.93 -23.11
N HIS A 174 7.25 1.17 -21.96
CA HIS A 174 5.86 1.61 -21.85
C HIS A 174 5.74 2.66 -20.75
N MET A 175 4.98 3.71 -21.02
CA MET A 175 4.65 4.73 -20.02
C MET A 175 3.37 4.36 -19.30
N THR A 176 3.39 4.37 -17.96
CA THR A 176 2.20 4.09 -17.14
C THR A 176 2.18 4.92 -15.85
N GLY A 177 1.29 4.60 -14.93
CA GLY A 177 1.02 5.37 -13.73
C GLY A 177 -0.10 6.39 -13.91
N LEU A 178 -0.43 7.10 -12.82
CA LEU A 178 -1.58 8.00 -12.78
C LEU A 178 -1.40 9.19 -13.72
N THR A 179 -0.20 9.75 -13.83
CA THR A 179 0.12 10.84 -14.76
C THR A 179 -0.07 10.44 -16.22
N ALA A 180 0.44 9.27 -16.61
CA ALA A 180 0.28 8.74 -17.96
C ALA A 180 -1.21 8.50 -18.29
N THR A 181 -1.94 7.91 -17.35
CA THR A 181 -3.39 7.63 -17.49
C THR A 181 -4.19 8.93 -17.67
N VAL A 182 -3.89 9.97 -16.89
CA VAL A 182 -4.58 11.27 -16.97
C VAL A 182 -4.23 12.01 -18.27
N ALA A 183 -2.95 12.04 -18.65
CA ALA A 183 -2.50 12.68 -19.88
C ALA A 183 -3.10 12.00 -21.13
N GLU A 184 -3.11 10.66 -21.16
CA GLU A 184 -3.69 9.90 -22.25
C GLU A 184 -5.21 10.07 -22.32
N ARG A 185 -5.90 10.10 -21.17
CA ARG A 185 -7.34 10.38 -21.09
C ARG A 185 -7.68 11.77 -21.62
N GLU A 186 -6.87 12.79 -21.32
CA GLU A 186 -7.02 14.14 -21.87
C GLU A 186 -6.88 14.13 -23.40
N GLN A 187 -5.85 13.47 -23.93
CA GLN A 187 -5.60 13.40 -25.37
C GLN A 187 -6.72 12.66 -26.12
N LEU A 188 -7.17 11.53 -25.57
CA LEU A 188 -8.29 10.75 -26.11
C LEU A 188 -9.60 11.54 -26.05
N GLY A 189 -9.88 12.22 -24.95
CA GLY A 189 -11.08 13.05 -24.77
C GLY A 189 -11.19 14.17 -25.81
N LEU A 190 -10.09 14.87 -26.12
CA LEU A 190 -10.07 15.93 -27.12
C LEU A 190 -10.32 15.42 -28.54
N ARG A 191 -9.78 14.25 -28.88
CA ARG A 191 -10.00 13.61 -30.18
C ARG A 191 -11.46 13.15 -30.31
N ASP A 192 -11.98 12.53 -29.26
CA ASP A 192 -13.34 11.97 -29.23
C ASP A 192 -14.41 13.05 -29.33
N LEU A 193 -14.21 14.22 -28.71
CA LEU A 193 -15.19 15.32 -28.74
C LEU A 193 -15.63 15.66 -30.18
N ARG A 194 -14.68 15.75 -31.12
CA ARG A 194 -14.97 16.07 -32.52
C ARG A 194 -15.72 14.92 -33.23
N VAL A 195 -15.37 13.68 -32.92
CA VAL A 195 -16.04 12.49 -33.48
C VAL A 195 -17.49 12.42 -32.96
N ILE A 196 -17.69 12.61 -31.65
CA ILE A 196 -19.01 12.61 -31.02
C ILE A 196 -19.87 13.74 -31.58
N GLU A 197 -19.34 14.96 -31.72
CA GLU A 197 -20.09 16.11 -32.24
C GLU A 197 -20.52 15.89 -33.69
N THR A 198 -19.60 15.43 -34.56
CA THR A 198 -19.91 15.15 -35.97
C THR A 198 -20.90 13.99 -36.12
N ALA A 199 -20.74 12.91 -35.36
CA ALA A 199 -21.69 11.80 -35.34
C ALA A 199 -23.07 12.23 -34.82
N THR A 200 -23.11 13.07 -33.78
CA THR A 200 -24.36 13.62 -33.23
C THR A 200 -25.11 14.43 -34.27
N ILE A 201 -24.43 15.40 -34.92
CA ILE A 201 -25.04 16.26 -35.93
C ILE A 201 -25.56 15.42 -37.10
N ALA A 202 -24.77 14.44 -37.57
CA ALA A 202 -25.18 13.54 -38.65
C ALA A 202 -26.44 12.75 -38.29
N MET A 203 -26.51 12.16 -37.09
CA MET A 203 -27.67 11.38 -36.65
C MET A 203 -28.91 12.26 -36.42
N VAL A 204 -28.76 13.42 -35.78
CA VAL A 204 -29.86 14.39 -35.60
C VAL A 204 -30.39 14.88 -36.94
N LEU A 205 -29.50 15.22 -37.88
CA LEU A 205 -29.86 15.63 -39.24
C LEU A 205 -30.63 14.51 -39.96
N LEU A 206 -30.17 13.27 -39.87
CA LEU A 206 -30.85 12.12 -40.45
C LEU A 206 -32.26 11.94 -39.87
N ILE A 207 -32.42 12.02 -38.54
CA ILE A 207 -33.73 11.88 -37.91
C ILE A 207 -34.64 13.05 -38.30
N LEU A 208 -34.16 14.29 -38.22
CA LEU A 208 -34.94 15.46 -38.65
C LEU A 208 -35.32 15.39 -40.13
N PHE A 209 -34.45 14.83 -40.98
CA PHE A 209 -34.74 14.60 -42.39
C PHE A 209 -35.89 13.61 -42.59
N VAL A 210 -35.88 12.50 -41.87
CA VAL A 210 -36.98 11.51 -41.89
C VAL A 210 -38.30 12.14 -41.41
N VAL A 211 -38.24 12.99 -40.37
CA VAL A 211 -39.42 13.60 -39.74
C VAL A 211 -40.05 14.71 -40.58
N TYR A 212 -39.26 15.69 -41.01
CA TYR A 212 -39.79 16.89 -41.68
C TYR A 212 -39.73 16.81 -43.21
N ARG A 213 -38.79 16.04 -43.77
CA ARG A 213 -38.58 15.87 -45.22
C ARG A 213 -38.47 17.21 -45.97
N ASN A 214 -38.02 18.28 -45.30
CA ASN A 214 -37.87 19.62 -45.84
C ASN A 214 -36.58 20.23 -45.30
N ILE A 215 -35.60 20.45 -46.18
CA ILE A 215 -34.24 20.91 -45.84
C ILE A 215 -34.28 22.18 -44.99
N VAL A 216 -35.10 23.16 -45.34
CA VAL A 216 -35.14 24.43 -44.60
C VAL A 216 -35.70 24.24 -43.20
N THR A 217 -36.74 23.40 -43.03
CA THR A 217 -37.32 23.11 -41.71
C THR A 217 -36.35 22.36 -40.81
N ILE A 218 -35.44 21.57 -41.40
CA ILE A 218 -34.40 20.82 -40.68
C ILE A 218 -33.27 21.75 -40.24
N LEU A 219 -32.86 22.68 -41.10
CA LEU A 219 -31.78 23.62 -40.80
C LEU A 219 -32.15 24.64 -39.72
N VAL A 220 -33.44 24.94 -39.53
CA VAL A 220 -33.88 25.93 -38.53
C VAL A 220 -33.55 25.52 -37.09
N PRO A 221 -33.92 24.32 -36.60
CA PRO A 221 -33.45 23.80 -35.31
C PRO A 221 -31.92 23.77 -35.21
N LEU A 222 -31.24 23.19 -36.21
CA LEU A 222 -29.78 23.07 -36.21
C LEU A 222 -29.08 24.43 -36.05
N ALA A 223 -29.45 25.42 -36.86
CA ALA A 223 -28.89 26.76 -36.76
C ALA A 223 -29.16 27.42 -35.40
N THR A 224 -30.36 27.23 -34.85
CA THR A 224 -30.72 27.71 -33.50
C THR A 224 -29.79 27.12 -32.44
N ILE A 225 -29.56 25.81 -32.51
CA ILE A 225 -28.77 25.08 -31.52
C ILE A 225 -27.29 25.42 -31.64
N THR A 226 -26.76 25.57 -32.86
CA THR A 226 -25.36 25.96 -33.05
C THR A 226 -25.05 27.30 -32.37
N VAL A 227 -25.93 28.29 -32.53
CA VAL A 227 -25.77 29.60 -31.88
C VAL A 227 -25.96 29.49 -30.36
N SER A 228 -26.96 28.75 -29.87
CA SER A 228 -27.17 28.61 -28.43
C SER A 228 -26.12 27.75 -27.74
N GLN A 229 -25.54 26.78 -28.42
CA GLN A 229 -24.42 25.98 -27.93
C GLN A 229 -23.19 26.87 -27.71
N ALA A 230 -22.87 27.75 -28.67
CA ALA A 230 -21.79 28.72 -28.51
C ALA A 230 -22.06 29.71 -27.36
N ALA A 231 -23.30 30.14 -27.16
CA ALA A 231 -23.66 31.00 -26.04
C ALA A 231 -23.59 30.26 -24.69
N ALA A 232 -24.01 28.99 -24.65
CA ALA A 232 -24.00 28.19 -23.42
C ALA A 232 -22.58 27.80 -23.01
N THR A 233 -21.72 27.40 -23.96
CA THR A 233 -20.32 27.08 -23.67
C THR A 233 -19.61 28.29 -23.04
N GLN A 234 -19.83 29.49 -23.58
CA GLN A 234 -19.23 30.71 -23.04
C GLN A 234 -19.91 31.21 -21.75
N GLY A 235 -21.23 31.00 -21.61
CA GLY A 235 -21.92 31.28 -20.35
C GLY A 235 -21.41 30.43 -19.20
N VAL A 236 -21.15 29.14 -19.46
CA VAL A 236 -20.53 28.24 -18.48
C VAL A 236 -19.05 28.60 -18.26
N ALA A 237 -18.32 29.02 -19.30
CA ALA A 237 -16.96 29.52 -19.15
C ALA A 237 -16.90 30.76 -18.22
N ALA A 238 -17.89 31.66 -18.31
CA ALA A 238 -18.00 32.81 -17.44
C ALA A 238 -18.24 32.40 -15.97
N LEU A 239 -18.99 31.33 -15.73
CA LEU A 239 -19.14 30.77 -14.38
C LEU A 239 -17.86 30.10 -13.88
N ALA A 240 -17.07 29.53 -14.80
CA ALA A 240 -15.78 28.95 -14.48
C ALA A 240 -14.84 30.01 -13.89
N THR A 241 -14.79 31.20 -14.48
CA THR A 241 -13.94 32.29 -13.98
C THR A 241 -14.36 32.76 -12.58
N TRP A 242 -15.64 32.63 -12.23
CA TRP A 242 -16.18 32.90 -10.89
C TRP A 242 -15.97 31.79 -9.85
N GLY A 243 -15.26 30.72 -10.19
CA GLY A 243 -14.91 29.67 -9.22
C GLY A 243 -15.63 28.34 -9.43
N LEU A 244 -16.47 28.18 -10.45
CA LEU A 244 -17.04 26.87 -10.80
C LEU A 244 -15.92 25.98 -11.38
N PRO A 245 -15.56 24.84 -10.76
CA PRO A 245 -14.65 23.87 -11.37
C PRO A 245 -15.35 23.21 -12.57
N ILE A 246 -14.62 22.86 -13.62
CA ILE A 246 -15.21 22.27 -14.83
C ILE A 246 -14.38 21.08 -15.25
N SER A 247 -15.03 19.93 -15.40
CA SER A 247 -14.39 18.72 -15.90
C SER A 247 -14.61 18.55 -17.41
N GLN A 248 -13.72 17.83 -18.08
CA GLN A 248 -13.93 17.46 -19.49
C GLN A 248 -15.21 16.65 -19.69
N GLN A 249 -15.58 15.80 -18.72
CA GLN A 249 -16.82 15.03 -18.76
C GLN A 249 -18.05 15.95 -18.74
N THR A 250 -18.00 17.04 -17.98
CA THR A 250 -19.05 18.08 -17.96
C THR A 250 -19.26 18.67 -19.35
N VAL A 251 -18.19 18.98 -20.10
CA VAL A 251 -18.28 19.58 -21.45
C VAL A 251 -18.97 18.65 -22.44
N VAL A 252 -18.69 17.34 -22.40
CA VAL A 252 -19.32 16.37 -23.29
C VAL A 252 -20.82 16.21 -23.00
N PHE A 253 -21.19 16.06 -21.72
CA PHE A 253 -22.61 16.01 -21.33
C PHE A 253 -23.33 17.32 -21.65
N MET A 254 -22.68 18.45 -21.45
CA MET A 254 -23.21 19.77 -21.81
C MET A 254 -23.58 19.85 -23.28
N SER A 255 -22.66 19.46 -24.16
CA SER A 255 -22.91 19.45 -25.61
C SER A 255 -24.05 18.52 -25.99
N ALA A 256 -24.03 17.29 -25.48
CA ALA A 256 -25.03 16.31 -25.83
C ALA A 256 -26.42 16.65 -25.26
N MET A 257 -26.50 17.22 -24.05
CA MET A 257 -27.75 17.73 -23.47
C MET A 257 -28.26 18.96 -24.20
N MET A 258 -27.39 19.90 -24.61
CA MET A 258 -27.79 21.07 -25.39
C MET A 258 -28.42 20.64 -26.73
N ILE A 259 -27.77 19.71 -27.43
CA ILE A 259 -28.31 19.21 -28.70
C ILE A 259 -29.61 18.44 -28.44
N GLY A 260 -29.63 17.52 -27.47
CA GLY A 260 -30.83 16.73 -27.15
C GLY A 260 -32.03 17.62 -26.78
N ALA A 261 -31.91 18.40 -25.71
CA ALA A 261 -32.99 19.25 -25.20
C ALA A 261 -33.30 20.44 -26.12
N GLY A 262 -32.27 21.05 -26.72
CA GLY A 262 -32.42 22.19 -27.62
C GLY A 262 -33.16 21.83 -28.91
N VAL A 263 -32.82 20.69 -29.55
CA VAL A 263 -33.60 20.22 -30.71
C VAL A 263 -35.00 19.85 -30.27
N ASP A 264 -35.16 19.21 -29.11
CA ASP A 264 -36.47 18.77 -28.64
C ASP A 264 -37.44 19.95 -28.44
N TYR A 265 -37.03 21.00 -27.73
CA TYR A 265 -37.80 22.23 -27.58
C TYR A 265 -38.13 22.85 -28.94
N ALA A 266 -37.19 22.79 -29.89
CA ALA A 266 -37.42 23.30 -31.23
C ALA A 266 -38.46 22.49 -32.00
N VAL A 267 -38.40 21.17 -31.90
CA VAL A 267 -39.35 20.23 -32.53
C VAL A 267 -40.74 20.44 -31.97
N PHE A 268 -40.91 20.62 -30.66
CA PHE A 268 -42.21 20.92 -30.07
C PHE A 268 -42.80 22.24 -30.55
N LEU A 269 -41.99 23.31 -30.62
CA LEU A 269 -42.46 24.60 -31.13
C LEU A 269 -42.84 24.52 -32.61
N ILE A 270 -41.99 23.90 -33.44
CA ILE A 270 -42.25 23.74 -34.88
C ILE A 270 -43.47 22.86 -35.12
N SER A 271 -43.61 21.77 -34.38
CA SER A 271 -44.79 20.89 -34.46
C SER A 271 -46.07 21.67 -34.16
N ARG A 272 -46.07 22.50 -33.11
CA ARG A 272 -47.24 23.32 -32.76
C ARG A 272 -47.52 24.41 -33.80
N TYR A 273 -46.48 25.02 -34.36
CA TYR A 273 -46.59 25.94 -35.49
C TYR A 273 -47.21 25.27 -36.72
N HIS A 274 -46.77 24.05 -37.07
CA HIS A 274 -47.33 23.25 -38.16
C HIS A 274 -48.78 22.83 -37.91
N GLU A 275 -49.15 22.53 -36.66
CA GLU A 275 -50.55 22.25 -36.29
C GLU A 275 -51.44 23.47 -36.56
N TYR A 276 -50.99 24.68 -36.20
CA TYR A 276 -51.75 25.91 -36.45
C TYR A 276 -51.81 26.29 -37.94
N LEU A 277 -50.75 26.09 -38.70
CA LEU A 277 -50.80 26.25 -40.16
C LEU A 277 -51.83 25.31 -40.81
N ARG A 278 -51.92 24.06 -40.34
CA ARG A 278 -52.92 23.10 -40.83
C ARG A 278 -54.36 23.48 -40.46
N GLN A 279 -54.54 24.30 -39.42
CA GLN A 279 -55.83 24.88 -39.04
C GLN A 279 -56.19 26.14 -39.85
N GLY A 280 -55.34 26.56 -40.79
CA GLY A 280 -55.59 27.71 -41.66
C GLY A 280 -55.14 29.06 -41.11
N LEU A 281 -54.32 29.08 -40.04
CA LEU A 281 -53.73 30.33 -39.54
C LEU A 281 -52.57 30.78 -40.44
N ASP A 282 -52.42 32.09 -40.61
CA ASP A 282 -51.24 32.69 -41.24
C ASP A 282 -49.96 32.40 -40.44
N SER A 283 -48.82 32.37 -41.12
CA SER A 283 -47.51 32.04 -40.52
C SER A 283 -47.20 32.84 -39.25
N ASP A 284 -47.30 34.16 -39.31
CA ASP A 284 -46.97 35.04 -38.19
C ASP A 284 -47.91 34.83 -36.99
N ALA A 285 -49.21 34.67 -37.26
CA ALA A 285 -50.21 34.35 -36.24
C ALA A 285 -49.99 32.94 -35.66
N ALA A 286 -49.60 31.97 -36.49
CA ALA A 286 -49.28 30.61 -36.08
C ALA A 286 -48.05 30.59 -35.16
N VAL A 287 -47.00 31.38 -35.42
CA VAL A 287 -45.83 31.48 -34.53
C VAL A 287 -46.21 32.09 -33.18
N ALA A 288 -46.94 33.22 -33.15
CA ALA A 288 -47.40 33.82 -31.90
C ALA A 288 -48.25 32.86 -31.06
N ARG A 289 -49.19 32.17 -31.72
CA ARG A 289 -50.08 31.23 -31.05
C ARG A 289 -49.36 29.97 -30.60
N ALA A 290 -48.38 29.48 -31.37
CA ALA A 290 -47.50 28.40 -30.97
C ALA A 290 -46.73 28.78 -29.71
N LEU A 291 -46.05 29.93 -29.70
CA LEU A 291 -45.23 30.39 -28.59
C LEU A 291 -46.04 30.55 -27.29
N THR A 292 -47.22 31.15 -27.37
CA THR A 292 -48.10 31.36 -26.20
C THR A 292 -48.72 30.08 -25.66
N ALA A 293 -48.95 29.09 -26.53
CA ALA A 293 -49.51 27.79 -26.16
C ALA A 293 -48.47 26.84 -25.57
N ILE A 294 -47.37 26.60 -26.29
CA ILE A 294 -46.36 25.60 -25.91
C ILE A 294 -45.24 26.19 -25.03
N GLY A 295 -44.97 27.49 -25.12
CA GLY A 295 -43.86 28.12 -24.40
C GLY A 295 -43.96 27.99 -22.88
N LYS A 296 -45.18 27.97 -22.32
CA LYS A 296 -45.40 27.70 -20.87
C LYS A 296 -45.02 26.27 -20.49
N VAL A 297 -45.28 25.32 -21.40
CA VAL A 297 -44.97 23.90 -21.17
C VAL A 297 -43.47 23.68 -21.28
N ILE A 298 -42.83 24.25 -22.30
CA ILE A 298 -41.36 24.24 -22.47
C ILE A 298 -40.65 24.95 -21.29
N ALA A 299 -41.21 26.03 -20.75
CA ALA A 299 -40.63 26.70 -19.58
C ALA A 299 -40.67 25.83 -18.32
N ALA A 300 -41.80 25.15 -18.08
CA ALA A 300 -41.96 24.28 -16.93
C ALA A 300 -41.07 23.03 -17.03
N SER A 301 -41.03 22.45 -18.22
CA SER A 301 -40.08 21.43 -18.70
C SER A 301 -38.63 21.81 -18.36
N ALA A 302 -38.13 22.90 -18.93
CA ALA A 302 -36.77 23.35 -18.74
C ALA A 302 -36.45 23.70 -17.27
N ALA A 303 -37.41 24.29 -16.55
CA ALA A 303 -37.25 24.56 -15.13
C ALA A 303 -37.11 23.27 -14.30
N THR A 304 -37.89 22.22 -14.63
CA THR A 304 -37.79 20.92 -13.94
C THR A 304 -36.40 20.32 -14.10
N VAL A 305 -35.89 20.31 -15.33
CA VAL A 305 -34.55 19.76 -15.65
C VAL A 305 -33.45 20.62 -15.02
N ALA A 306 -33.53 21.95 -15.17
CA ALA A 306 -32.52 22.86 -14.64
C ALA A 306 -32.44 22.86 -13.10
N VAL A 307 -33.58 22.87 -12.41
CA VAL A 307 -33.61 22.81 -10.93
C VAL A 307 -33.08 21.46 -10.43
N THR A 308 -33.39 20.37 -11.12
CA THR A 308 -32.86 19.04 -10.78
C THR A 308 -31.34 19.00 -10.92
N PHE A 309 -30.79 19.53 -12.01
CA PHE A 309 -29.34 19.62 -12.17
C PHE A 309 -28.68 20.58 -11.17
N LEU A 310 -29.29 21.74 -10.86
CA LEU A 310 -28.80 22.63 -9.79
C LEU A 310 -28.75 21.91 -8.44
N GLY A 311 -29.65 20.95 -8.20
CA GLY A 311 -29.65 20.10 -7.01
C GLY A 311 -28.35 19.35 -6.75
N MET A 312 -27.59 19.01 -7.81
CA MET A 312 -26.28 18.37 -7.66
C MET A 312 -25.23 19.30 -7.05
N SER A 313 -25.42 20.62 -7.05
CA SER A 313 -24.45 21.55 -6.43
C SER A 313 -24.19 21.25 -4.94
N PHE A 314 -25.12 20.55 -4.28
CA PHE A 314 -25.04 20.14 -2.88
C PHE A 314 -24.34 18.78 -2.67
N THR A 315 -23.87 18.11 -3.72
CA THR A 315 -23.11 16.86 -3.60
C THR A 315 -21.67 17.13 -3.18
N SER A 316 -21.03 16.16 -2.54
CA SER A 316 -19.66 16.31 -2.03
C SER A 316 -18.61 16.16 -3.14
N LEU A 317 -18.82 15.24 -4.07
CA LEU A 317 -17.90 14.93 -5.16
C LEU A 317 -17.96 16.02 -6.24
N LYS A 318 -16.77 16.47 -6.65
CA LYS A 318 -16.64 17.51 -7.69
C LYS A 318 -17.24 17.05 -9.01
N VAL A 319 -17.24 15.75 -9.35
CA VAL A 319 -17.82 15.25 -10.61
C VAL A 319 -19.31 15.60 -10.76
N PHE A 320 -20.08 15.58 -9.67
CA PHE A 320 -21.51 15.90 -9.67
C PHE A 320 -21.75 17.40 -9.41
N SER A 321 -21.08 17.98 -8.41
CA SER A 321 -21.33 19.38 -8.01
C SER A 321 -20.88 20.40 -9.04
N THR A 322 -19.94 20.05 -9.92
CA THR A 322 -19.52 20.88 -11.06
C THR A 322 -20.43 20.71 -12.27
N THR A 323 -20.84 19.48 -12.54
CA THR A 323 -21.63 19.14 -13.73
C THR A 323 -23.06 19.67 -13.64
N GLY A 324 -23.66 19.64 -12.44
CA GLY A 324 -25.03 20.11 -12.22
C GLY A 324 -25.28 21.57 -12.64
N PRO A 325 -24.56 22.55 -12.05
CA PRO A 325 -24.72 23.96 -12.42
C PRO A 325 -24.44 24.23 -13.89
N ALA A 326 -23.42 23.58 -14.46
CA ALA A 326 -23.11 23.71 -15.88
C ALA A 326 -24.30 23.26 -16.74
N LEU A 327 -24.83 22.05 -16.50
CA LEU A 327 -25.99 21.53 -17.22
C LEU A 327 -27.26 22.37 -17.00
N ALA A 328 -27.47 22.91 -15.81
CA ALA A 328 -28.61 23.78 -15.55
C ALA A 328 -28.58 25.05 -16.41
N VAL A 329 -27.41 25.68 -16.53
CA VAL A 329 -27.20 26.88 -17.37
C VAL A 329 -27.36 26.53 -18.84
N THR A 330 -26.87 25.37 -19.26
CA THR A 330 -27.07 24.85 -20.62
C THR A 330 -28.54 24.69 -20.95
N ILE A 331 -29.32 24.08 -20.07
CA ILE A 331 -30.77 23.90 -20.26
C ILE A 331 -31.50 25.25 -20.22
N ALA A 332 -31.10 26.17 -19.34
CA ALA A 332 -31.66 27.53 -19.32
C ALA A 332 -31.39 28.28 -20.63
N MET A 333 -30.19 28.15 -21.19
CA MET A 333 -29.81 28.76 -22.47
C MET A 333 -30.56 28.10 -23.65
N ALA A 334 -30.70 26.77 -23.62
CA ALA A 334 -31.51 26.03 -24.58
C ALA A 334 -32.98 26.50 -24.58
N PHE A 335 -33.55 26.67 -23.38
CA PHE A 335 -34.88 27.22 -23.18
C PHE A 335 -35.00 28.63 -23.75
N LEU A 336 -34.13 29.56 -23.33
CA LEU A 336 -34.14 30.95 -23.80
C LEU A 336 -34.03 31.02 -25.33
N SER A 337 -33.15 30.23 -25.94
CA SER A 337 -32.99 30.14 -27.38
C SER A 337 -34.27 29.61 -28.07
N SER A 338 -34.88 28.56 -27.52
CA SER A 338 -36.10 27.95 -28.07
C SER A 338 -37.31 28.89 -28.09
N ILE A 339 -37.40 29.83 -27.14
CA ILE A 339 -38.51 30.79 -27.06
C ILE A 339 -38.20 32.16 -27.68
N THR A 340 -36.94 32.46 -28.00
CA THR A 340 -36.54 33.75 -28.60
C THR A 340 -35.97 33.58 -30.01
N LEU A 341 -34.81 32.93 -30.14
CA LEU A 341 -34.06 32.78 -31.38
C LEU A 341 -34.80 31.93 -32.40
N LEU A 342 -35.32 30.79 -31.97
CA LEU A 342 -36.05 29.87 -32.85
C LEU A 342 -37.28 30.54 -33.50
N PRO A 343 -38.22 31.14 -32.74
CA PRO A 343 -39.34 31.81 -33.37
C PRO A 343 -38.89 33.00 -34.23
N ALA A 344 -37.79 33.69 -33.91
CA ALA A 344 -37.27 34.75 -34.78
C ALA A 344 -36.86 34.22 -36.16
N ILE A 345 -36.10 33.12 -36.20
CA ILE A 345 -35.72 32.45 -37.45
C ILE A 345 -36.97 31.91 -38.16
N LEU A 346 -37.90 31.29 -37.41
CA LEU A 346 -39.12 30.70 -37.95
C LEU A 346 -40.05 31.75 -38.59
N THR A 347 -40.12 32.97 -38.06
CA THR A 347 -40.92 34.06 -38.67
C THR A 347 -40.36 34.48 -40.03
N LEU A 348 -39.03 34.61 -40.16
CA LEU A 348 -38.39 34.97 -41.43
C LEU A 348 -38.60 33.91 -42.51
N VAL A 349 -38.37 32.64 -42.13
CA VAL A 349 -38.53 31.50 -43.03
C VAL A 349 -40.01 31.21 -43.34
N GLY A 350 -40.87 31.41 -42.35
CA GLY A 350 -42.32 31.20 -42.43
C GLY A 350 -43.01 32.20 -43.37
N ARG A 351 -42.62 33.48 -43.31
CA ARG A 351 -43.09 34.52 -44.27
C ARG A 351 -42.77 34.18 -45.72
N ARG A 352 -41.66 33.47 -45.97
CA ARG A 352 -41.25 32.99 -47.29
C ARG A 352 -41.97 31.70 -47.71
N GLY A 353 -42.75 31.08 -46.83
CA GLY A 353 -43.43 29.81 -47.06
C GLY A 353 -42.52 28.58 -47.05
N TRP A 354 -41.24 28.73 -46.71
CA TRP A 354 -40.24 27.66 -46.78
C TRP A 354 -40.39 26.63 -45.65
N ALA A 355 -41.06 26.99 -44.55
CA ALA A 355 -41.30 26.10 -43.41
C ALA A 355 -42.70 25.45 -43.40
N ARG A 356 -43.35 25.27 -44.57
CA ARG A 356 -44.70 24.66 -44.64
C ARG A 356 -44.66 23.16 -44.29
N PRO A 357 -45.66 22.66 -43.54
CA PRO A 357 -45.74 21.24 -43.16
C PRO A 357 -46.06 20.35 -44.36
N ARG A 358 -45.45 19.16 -44.40
CA ARG A 358 -45.86 18.06 -45.28
C ARG A 358 -46.93 17.19 -44.63
N LYS A 359 -47.56 16.30 -45.42
CA LYS A 359 -48.58 15.34 -44.94
C LYS A 359 -47.98 14.35 -43.94
N GLU A 360 -48.67 14.09 -42.83
CA GLU A 360 -48.27 13.09 -41.85
C GLU A 360 -48.53 11.66 -42.36
N LEU A 361 -47.49 10.83 -42.36
CA LEU A 361 -47.59 9.43 -42.79
C LEU A 361 -48.12 8.51 -41.67
N THR A 362 -47.86 8.84 -40.40
CA THR A 362 -48.07 7.93 -39.27
C THR A 362 -49.38 8.15 -38.50
N SER A 363 -50.18 9.16 -38.88
CA SER A 363 -51.42 9.52 -38.16
C SER A 363 -52.40 8.34 -37.99
N ARG A 364 -52.52 7.47 -39.00
CA ARG A 364 -53.38 6.26 -38.94
C ARG A 364 -52.88 5.23 -37.93
N PHE A 365 -51.57 5.01 -37.85
CA PHE A 365 -50.94 4.09 -36.91
C PHE A 365 -51.19 4.54 -35.47
N TRP A 366 -50.93 5.82 -35.17
CA TRP A 366 -51.12 6.39 -33.84
C TRP A 366 -52.59 6.39 -33.40
N HIS A 367 -53.51 6.66 -34.32
CA HIS A 367 -54.94 6.54 -34.04
C HIS A 367 -55.35 5.10 -33.67
N ARG A 368 -54.86 4.09 -34.42
CA ARG A 368 -55.15 2.67 -34.13
C ARG A 368 -54.53 2.22 -32.81
N SER A 369 -53.30 2.65 -32.53
CA SER A 369 -52.61 2.37 -31.27
C SER A 369 -53.37 2.94 -30.07
N GLY A 370 -53.77 4.21 -30.12
CA GLY A 370 -54.57 4.85 -29.07
C GLY A 370 -55.89 4.14 -28.79
N ILE A 371 -56.59 3.67 -29.83
CA ILE A 371 -57.83 2.90 -29.68
C ILE A 371 -57.56 1.55 -28.98
N ASN A 372 -56.52 0.83 -29.39
CA ASN A 372 -56.18 -0.47 -28.80
C ASN A 372 -55.82 -0.35 -27.32
N ILE A 373 -55.00 0.65 -26.95
CA ILE A 373 -54.60 0.90 -25.57
C ILE A 373 -55.81 1.18 -24.69
N VAL A 374 -56.74 2.02 -25.16
CA VAL A 374 -57.96 2.36 -24.42
C VAL A 374 -58.95 1.19 -24.34
N ARG A 375 -58.97 0.29 -25.32
CA ARG A 375 -59.83 -0.91 -25.32
C ARG A 375 -59.34 -2.00 -24.36
N ARG A 376 -58.02 -2.20 -24.23
CA ARG A 376 -57.41 -3.24 -23.37
C ARG A 376 -56.31 -2.68 -22.47
N PRO A 377 -56.60 -1.73 -21.56
CA PRO A 377 -55.58 -1.03 -20.80
C PRO A 377 -54.80 -1.95 -19.86
N VAL A 378 -55.46 -2.94 -19.23
CA VAL A 378 -54.80 -3.89 -18.32
C VAL A 378 -53.76 -4.75 -19.04
N VAL A 379 -54.09 -5.30 -20.22
CA VAL A 379 -53.19 -6.16 -20.99
C VAL A 379 -51.93 -5.40 -21.41
N HIS A 380 -52.09 -4.18 -21.91
CA HIS A 380 -50.99 -3.34 -22.32
C HIS A 380 -50.12 -2.89 -21.14
N LEU A 381 -50.74 -2.55 -20.00
CA LEU A 381 -50.02 -2.19 -18.78
C LEU A 381 -49.21 -3.38 -18.23
N VAL A 382 -49.83 -4.56 -18.09
CA VAL A 382 -49.13 -5.76 -17.58
C VAL A 382 -48.01 -6.15 -18.53
N GLY A 383 -48.26 -6.15 -19.85
CA GLY A 383 -47.26 -6.46 -20.85
C GLY A 383 -46.06 -5.51 -20.79
N SER A 384 -46.29 -4.20 -20.70
CA SER A 384 -45.18 -3.25 -20.58
C SER A 384 -44.46 -3.35 -19.23
N LEU A 385 -45.18 -3.55 -18.13
CA LEU A 385 -44.59 -3.69 -16.80
C LEU A 385 -43.72 -4.95 -16.69
N VAL A 386 -44.14 -6.08 -17.27
CA VAL A 386 -43.35 -7.32 -17.32
C VAL A 386 -42.03 -7.08 -18.05
N VAL A 387 -42.06 -6.43 -19.21
CA VAL A 387 -40.83 -6.11 -19.96
C VAL A 387 -39.92 -5.19 -19.13
N LEU A 388 -40.46 -4.13 -18.54
CA LEU A 388 -39.68 -3.18 -17.73
C LEU A 388 -39.08 -3.84 -16.48
N ILE A 389 -39.87 -4.62 -15.74
CA ILE A 389 -39.38 -5.32 -14.54
C ILE A 389 -38.32 -6.38 -14.90
N ALA A 390 -38.51 -7.12 -16.00
CA ALA A 390 -37.53 -8.10 -16.46
C ALA A 390 -36.19 -7.43 -16.82
N LEU A 391 -36.23 -6.27 -17.50
CA LEU A 391 -35.02 -5.49 -17.77
C LEU A 391 -34.41 -4.92 -16.48
N ALA A 392 -35.23 -4.39 -15.57
CA ALA A 392 -34.79 -3.83 -14.30
C ALA A 392 -34.12 -4.86 -13.38
N ALA A 393 -34.53 -6.14 -13.46
CA ALA A 393 -33.87 -7.22 -12.73
C ALA A 393 -32.38 -7.35 -13.07
N GLY A 394 -31.95 -6.90 -14.26
CA GLY A 394 -30.55 -6.84 -14.66
C GLY A 394 -29.66 -6.05 -13.69
N VAL A 395 -30.23 -5.08 -12.95
CA VAL A 395 -29.50 -4.28 -11.94
C VAL A 395 -28.96 -5.14 -10.80
N ALA A 396 -29.55 -6.32 -10.53
CA ALA A 396 -29.07 -7.22 -9.48
C ALA A 396 -27.64 -7.75 -9.74
N TRP A 397 -27.18 -7.74 -11.00
CA TRP A 397 -25.83 -8.13 -11.39
C TRP A 397 -24.86 -6.95 -11.56
N LEU A 398 -25.26 -5.73 -11.19
CA LEU A 398 -24.42 -4.56 -11.30
C LEU A 398 -23.15 -4.73 -10.43
N HIS A 399 -21.99 -4.71 -11.07
CA HIS A 399 -20.70 -4.61 -10.38
C HIS A 399 -20.03 -3.30 -10.79
N THR A 400 -19.79 -2.43 -9.80
CA THR A 400 -19.18 -1.12 -10.00
C THR A 400 -17.67 -1.20 -9.82
N SER A 401 -16.91 -0.75 -10.82
CA SER A 401 -15.48 -0.52 -10.73
C SER A 401 -15.18 0.95 -10.39
N TYR A 402 -14.21 1.15 -9.52
CA TYR A 402 -13.63 2.45 -9.18
C TYR A 402 -12.28 2.66 -9.88
N ASP A 403 -11.78 1.64 -10.60
CA ASP A 403 -10.52 1.68 -11.30
C ASP A 403 -10.61 2.61 -12.52
N ALA A 404 -9.86 3.71 -12.48
CA ALA A 404 -9.81 4.68 -13.57
C ALA A 404 -9.27 4.08 -14.88
N ARG A 405 -8.46 3.00 -14.80
CA ARG A 405 -7.89 2.29 -15.96
C ARG A 405 -8.96 1.63 -16.82
N THR A 406 -10.03 1.14 -16.19
CA THR A 406 -11.18 0.54 -16.90
C THR A 406 -11.97 1.54 -17.73
N ALA A 407 -11.77 2.85 -17.51
CA ALA A 407 -12.35 3.89 -18.35
C ALA A 407 -11.57 4.12 -19.65
N LEU A 408 -10.33 3.62 -19.77
CA LEU A 408 -9.54 3.67 -21.00
C LEU A 408 -9.63 2.34 -21.75
N PRO A 409 -9.47 2.34 -23.09
CA PRO A 409 -9.47 1.12 -23.86
C PRO A 409 -8.26 0.25 -23.48
N ALA A 410 -8.36 -1.07 -23.65
CA ALA A 410 -7.25 -1.99 -23.38
C ALA A 410 -6.00 -1.73 -24.26
N THR A 411 -6.17 -1.00 -25.37
CA THR A 411 -5.11 -0.59 -26.28
C THR A 411 -4.40 0.70 -25.87
N ALA A 412 -4.84 1.36 -24.79
CA ALA A 412 -4.19 2.56 -24.27
C ALA A 412 -2.79 2.23 -23.75
N GLU A 413 -1.81 3.10 -24.03
CA GLU A 413 -0.41 2.88 -23.67
C GLU A 413 -0.24 2.73 -22.15
N SER A 414 -0.94 3.57 -21.37
CA SER A 414 -0.96 3.49 -19.91
C SER A 414 -1.48 2.14 -19.39
N ASN A 415 -2.52 1.58 -20.02
CA ASN A 415 -3.07 0.27 -19.67
C ASN A 415 -2.13 -0.87 -20.08
N ILE A 416 -1.48 -0.77 -21.24
CA ILE A 416 -0.48 -1.76 -21.68
C ILE A 416 0.71 -1.76 -20.72
N GLY A 417 1.27 -0.58 -20.39
CA GLY A 417 2.38 -0.46 -19.45
C GLY A 417 2.05 -1.00 -18.06
N MET A 418 0.81 -0.78 -17.60
CA MET A 418 0.33 -1.32 -16.33
C MET A 418 0.17 -2.84 -16.36
N ALA A 419 -0.40 -3.39 -17.44
CA ALA A 419 -0.49 -4.84 -17.62
C ALA A 419 0.90 -5.49 -17.75
N THR A 420 1.88 -4.78 -18.30
CA THR A 420 3.27 -5.23 -18.40
C THR A 420 3.95 -5.24 -17.03
N ILE A 421 3.83 -4.18 -16.23
CA ILE A 421 4.43 -4.17 -14.87
C ILE A 421 3.78 -5.23 -13.96
N GLU A 422 2.46 -5.44 -14.05
CA GLU A 422 1.73 -6.46 -13.27
C GLU A 422 2.13 -7.91 -13.59
N ARG A 423 2.76 -8.18 -14.75
CA ARG A 423 3.28 -9.52 -15.08
C ARG A 423 4.55 -9.88 -14.33
N HIS A 424 5.38 -8.87 -14.02
CA HIS A 424 6.73 -9.08 -13.49
C HIS A 424 6.87 -8.62 -12.04
N PHE A 425 5.97 -7.76 -11.55
CA PHE A 425 5.98 -7.22 -10.20
C PHE A 425 4.71 -7.61 -9.43
N PRO A 426 4.80 -7.86 -8.11
CA PRO A 426 3.62 -8.04 -7.29
C PRO A 426 2.82 -6.73 -7.21
N ALA A 427 1.50 -6.84 -7.05
CA ALA A 427 0.59 -5.69 -7.00
C ALA A 427 0.97 -4.65 -5.93
N SER A 428 1.60 -5.07 -4.82
CA SER A 428 2.03 -4.20 -3.73
C SER A 428 3.06 -3.13 -4.15
N VAL A 429 3.86 -3.39 -5.18
CA VAL A 429 4.87 -2.45 -5.70
C VAL A 429 4.23 -1.38 -6.58
N THR A 430 3.13 -1.72 -7.26
CA THR A 430 2.47 -0.81 -8.22
C THR A 430 1.52 0.21 -7.57
N ALA A 431 1.08 -0.05 -6.33
CA ALA A 431 0.16 0.81 -5.58
C ALA A 431 0.46 0.80 -4.08
N PRO A 432 1.58 1.42 -3.64
CA PRO A 432 1.92 1.46 -2.23
C PRO A 432 0.85 2.23 -1.43
N GLN A 433 0.53 1.73 -0.25
CA GLN A 433 -0.30 2.41 0.74
C GLN A 433 0.49 2.56 2.04
N TYR A 434 0.39 3.73 2.65
CA TYR A 434 1.14 4.09 3.85
C TYR A 434 0.19 4.27 5.02
N LEU A 435 0.54 3.65 6.15
CA LEU A 435 0.01 4.01 7.45
C LEU A 435 0.87 5.13 8.02
N PHE A 436 0.28 6.31 8.18
CA PHE A 436 0.95 7.51 8.63
C PHE A 436 0.55 7.84 10.06
N VAL A 437 1.55 7.94 10.94
CA VAL A 437 1.40 8.18 12.37
C VAL A 437 2.03 9.52 12.71
N GLN A 438 1.27 10.43 13.29
CA GLN A 438 1.74 11.72 13.78
C GLN A 438 1.56 11.80 15.28
N SER A 439 2.60 12.13 16.02
CA SER A 439 2.56 12.22 17.48
C SER A 439 3.05 13.59 17.95
N PRO A 440 2.42 14.19 18.97
CA PRO A 440 2.97 15.37 19.64
C PRO A 440 4.28 15.08 20.39
N HIS A 441 4.68 13.81 20.53
CA HIS A 441 5.91 13.37 21.18
C HIS A 441 6.89 12.76 20.18
N ASP A 442 8.20 12.83 20.49
CA ASP A 442 9.24 12.22 19.64
C ASP A 442 9.11 10.68 19.66
N LEU A 443 8.90 10.12 18.46
CA LEU A 443 8.71 8.69 18.23
C LEU A 443 10.03 7.92 18.21
N ARG A 444 11.20 8.59 18.14
CA ARG A 444 12.54 7.97 18.12
C ARG A 444 13.01 7.49 19.49
N THR A 445 12.08 7.39 20.45
CA THR A 445 12.35 6.87 21.78
C THR A 445 12.20 5.35 21.78
N THR A 446 12.88 4.67 22.70
CA THR A 446 12.78 3.21 22.86
C THR A 446 11.33 2.76 23.10
N LYS A 447 10.57 3.53 23.89
CA LYS A 447 9.14 3.31 24.11
C LYS A 447 8.31 3.58 22.85
N GLY A 448 8.54 4.71 22.17
CA GLY A 448 7.85 5.06 20.93
C GLY A 448 8.01 4.01 19.84
N LEU A 449 9.23 3.50 19.64
CA LEU A 449 9.50 2.45 18.67
C LEU A 449 8.87 1.10 19.08
N ALA A 450 8.85 0.74 20.36
CA ALA A 450 8.16 -0.46 20.83
C ALA A 450 6.64 -0.39 20.64
N ASP A 451 6.04 0.76 20.92
CA ASP A 451 4.61 0.99 20.74
C ASP A 451 4.23 1.00 19.23
N LEU A 452 5.10 1.57 18.38
CA LEU A 452 4.96 1.48 16.92
C LEU A 452 5.10 0.05 16.39
N GLU A 453 6.02 -0.76 16.95
CA GLU A 453 6.15 -2.17 16.59
C GLU A 453 4.90 -2.96 16.98
N GLN A 454 4.33 -2.71 18.16
CA GLN A 454 3.09 -3.36 18.58
C GLN A 454 1.94 -3.03 17.61
N MET A 455 1.84 -1.76 17.17
CA MET A 455 0.89 -1.34 16.15
C MET A 455 1.13 -2.07 14.81
N ALA A 456 2.37 -2.08 14.32
CA ALA A 456 2.73 -2.72 13.05
C ALA A 456 2.46 -4.23 13.09
N GLN A 457 2.73 -4.90 14.21
CA GLN A 457 2.46 -6.32 14.41
C GLN A 457 0.96 -6.64 14.32
N ARG A 458 0.10 -5.83 14.94
CA ARG A 458 -1.37 -6.03 14.85
C ARG A 458 -1.88 -5.86 13.43
N VAL A 459 -1.36 -4.88 12.69
CA VAL A 459 -1.70 -4.68 11.28
C VAL A 459 -1.21 -5.86 10.43
N ALA A 460 0.01 -6.35 10.67
CA ALA A 460 0.60 -7.48 9.94
C ALA A 460 -0.16 -8.81 10.14
N GLN A 461 -0.90 -8.95 11.25
CA GLN A 461 -1.73 -10.13 11.55
C GLN A 461 -3.08 -10.12 10.84
N LEU A 462 -3.48 -9.02 10.19
CA LEU A 462 -4.73 -8.97 9.44
C LEU A 462 -4.68 -9.91 8.22
N PRO A 463 -5.81 -10.51 7.84
CA PRO A 463 -5.88 -11.35 6.65
C PRO A 463 -5.50 -10.54 5.40
N ASP A 464 -4.88 -11.23 4.44
CA ASP A 464 -4.47 -10.68 3.14
C ASP A 464 -3.47 -9.51 3.21
N ILE A 465 -2.76 -9.33 4.33
CA ILE A 465 -1.56 -8.49 4.41
C ILE A 465 -0.34 -9.34 4.01
N ALA A 466 0.45 -8.83 3.06
CA ALA A 466 1.69 -9.45 2.61
C ALA A 466 2.86 -9.08 3.52
N ALA A 467 3.00 -7.79 3.83
CA ALA A 467 4.04 -7.27 4.69
C ALA A 467 3.67 -5.88 5.24
N VAL A 468 4.22 -5.53 6.40
CA VAL A 468 4.19 -4.16 6.92
C VAL A 468 5.64 -3.72 7.10
N ARG A 469 6.09 -2.76 6.29
CA ARG A 469 7.46 -2.25 6.32
C ARG A 469 7.53 -0.90 7.00
N GLY A 470 8.52 -0.71 7.86
CA GLY A 470 8.76 0.56 8.54
C GLY A 470 10.05 0.54 9.35
N VAL A 471 10.24 1.54 10.21
CA VAL A 471 11.48 1.69 11.00
C VAL A 471 11.77 0.48 11.91
N THR A 472 10.73 -0.20 12.42
CA THR A 472 10.90 -1.42 13.24
C THR A 472 10.92 -2.71 12.43
N ARG A 473 10.49 -2.65 11.16
CA ARG A 473 10.30 -3.79 10.25
C ARG A 473 10.79 -3.49 8.82
N PRO A 474 12.07 -3.17 8.57
CA PRO A 474 12.50 -2.71 7.25
C PRO A 474 12.27 -3.75 6.14
N THR A 475 12.39 -5.03 6.46
CA THR A 475 12.17 -6.16 5.53
C THR A 475 10.75 -6.73 5.57
N GLY A 476 9.86 -6.19 6.42
CA GLY A 476 8.54 -6.73 6.73
C GLY A 476 8.50 -7.62 7.98
N ALA A 477 9.66 -8.11 8.42
CA ALA A 477 9.86 -8.82 9.69
C ALA A 477 10.44 -7.86 10.75
N PRO A 478 10.21 -8.09 12.07
CA PRO A 478 10.80 -7.27 13.12
C PRO A 478 12.33 -7.31 13.05
N LEU A 479 12.98 -6.19 13.37
CA LEU A 479 14.43 -6.11 13.53
C LEU A 479 14.90 -7.16 14.55
N GLU A 480 15.59 -8.21 14.10
CA GLU A 480 16.02 -9.31 14.98
C GLU A 480 16.80 -8.79 16.18
N GLN A 481 17.73 -7.85 15.95
CA GLN A 481 18.56 -7.25 17.00
C GLN A 481 17.77 -6.46 18.07
N ALA A 482 16.57 -6.01 17.71
CA ALA A 482 15.66 -5.29 18.60
C ALA A 482 14.69 -6.23 19.35
N THR A 483 14.71 -7.54 19.08
CA THR A 483 13.88 -8.49 19.82
C THR A 483 14.58 -8.88 21.13
N LEU A 484 13.80 -9.03 22.22
CA LEU A 484 14.36 -9.50 23.49
C LEU A 484 14.90 -10.92 23.36
N SER A 485 14.34 -11.73 22.45
CA SER A 485 14.79 -13.11 22.20
C SER A 485 16.21 -13.13 21.61
N PHE A 486 16.53 -12.21 20.70
CA PHE A 486 17.90 -12.05 20.19
C PHE A 486 18.88 -11.56 21.27
N GLN A 487 18.48 -10.55 22.06
CA GLN A 487 19.32 -10.01 23.14
C GLN A 487 19.58 -11.04 24.24
N ALA A 488 18.56 -11.83 24.59
CA ALA A 488 18.68 -12.97 25.49
C ALA A 488 19.68 -13.98 24.91
N GLY A 489 19.61 -14.23 23.61
CA GLY A 489 20.59 -15.00 22.84
C GLY A 489 22.04 -14.53 22.96
N GLU A 490 22.28 -13.22 22.81
CA GLU A 490 23.63 -12.63 22.98
C GLU A 490 24.19 -12.85 24.40
N ILE A 491 23.32 -12.82 25.41
CA ILE A 491 23.69 -13.23 26.78
C ILE A 491 24.04 -14.73 26.79
N GLY A 492 23.25 -15.55 26.09
CA GLY A 492 23.50 -16.98 25.89
C GLY A 492 24.86 -17.27 25.27
N ASP A 493 25.28 -16.52 24.25
CA ASP A 493 26.60 -16.62 23.62
C ASP A 493 27.73 -16.30 24.62
N LYS A 494 27.57 -15.24 25.41
CA LYS A 494 28.54 -14.89 26.47
C LYS A 494 28.60 -15.94 27.58
N LEU A 495 27.46 -16.53 27.95
CA LEU A 495 27.40 -17.63 28.90
C LEU A 495 28.02 -18.90 28.35
N ALA A 496 27.87 -19.19 27.05
CA ALA A 496 28.55 -20.30 26.38
C ALA A 496 30.06 -20.10 26.42
N GLU A 497 30.54 -18.90 26.12
CA GLU A 497 31.97 -18.56 26.19
C GLU A 497 32.52 -18.72 27.61
N ALA A 498 31.80 -18.21 28.62
CA ALA A 498 32.15 -18.37 30.02
C ALA A 498 32.18 -19.85 30.43
N THR A 499 31.18 -20.63 30.01
CA THR A 499 31.10 -22.08 30.27
C THR A 499 32.26 -22.83 29.62
N ASN A 500 32.62 -22.49 28.39
CA ASN A 500 33.77 -23.08 27.69
C ASN A 500 35.09 -22.77 28.41
N LYS A 501 35.26 -21.56 28.95
CA LYS A 501 36.42 -21.21 29.77
C LYS A 501 36.44 -21.98 31.10
N ILE A 502 35.29 -22.16 31.76
CA ILE A 502 35.16 -22.95 32.97
C ILE A 502 35.51 -24.42 32.70
N ASN A 503 34.96 -25.01 31.64
CA ASN A 503 35.19 -26.40 31.26
C ASN A 503 36.62 -26.65 30.73
N GLY A 504 37.23 -25.69 30.05
CA GLY A 504 38.62 -25.78 29.59
C GLY A 504 39.68 -25.80 30.70
N SER A 505 39.32 -25.45 31.94
CA SER A 505 40.21 -25.46 33.10
C SER A 505 40.15 -26.74 33.95
N VAL A 506 39.36 -27.74 33.53
CA VAL A 506 39.09 -28.97 34.31
C VAL A 506 40.37 -29.79 34.53
N ASP A 507 41.21 -29.94 33.52
CA ASP A 507 42.44 -30.75 33.62
C ASP A 507 43.44 -30.16 34.64
N GLN A 508 43.54 -28.83 34.69
CA GLN A 508 44.40 -28.13 35.66
C GLN A 508 43.84 -28.28 37.08
N ARG A 509 42.53 -28.13 37.28
CA ARG A 509 41.89 -28.30 38.59
C ARG A 509 42.01 -29.73 39.11
N GLN A 510 41.84 -30.74 38.26
CA GLN A 510 42.06 -32.14 38.61
C GLN A 510 43.52 -32.46 38.93
N ALA A 511 44.48 -31.83 38.24
CA ALA A 511 45.90 -31.96 38.57
C ALA A 511 46.24 -31.39 39.96
N LEU A 512 45.63 -30.27 40.37
CA LEU A 512 45.79 -29.72 41.72
C LEU A 512 45.19 -30.63 42.80
N VAL A 513 43.97 -31.14 42.60
CA VAL A 513 43.31 -32.09 43.52
C VAL A 513 44.12 -33.38 43.64
N GLY A 514 44.59 -33.93 42.51
CA GLY A 514 45.41 -35.13 42.47
C GLY A 514 46.80 -34.95 43.09
N GLY A 515 47.41 -33.76 42.92
CA GLY A 515 48.69 -33.41 43.53
C GLY A 515 48.61 -33.35 45.06
N ALA A 516 47.56 -32.71 45.60
CA ALA A 516 47.32 -32.65 47.04
C ALA A 516 47.03 -34.04 47.63
N GLY A 517 46.28 -34.89 46.92
CA GLY A 517 46.05 -36.28 47.32
C GLY A 517 47.33 -37.12 47.36
N LYS A 518 48.17 -37.06 46.32
CA LYS A 518 49.47 -37.77 46.28
C LYS A 518 50.42 -37.35 47.39
N LEU A 519 50.39 -36.08 47.80
CA LEU A 519 51.19 -35.59 48.93
C LEU A 519 50.72 -36.23 50.24
N ALA A 520 49.40 -36.27 50.49
CA ALA A 520 48.82 -36.92 51.65
C ALA A 520 49.15 -38.42 51.72
N ASP A 521 49.08 -39.11 50.59
CA ASP A 521 49.40 -40.54 50.49
C ASP A 521 50.89 -40.83 50.70
N SER A 522 51.76 -39.94 50.23
CA SER A 522 53.21 -40.03 50.48
C SER A 522 53.53 -39.89 51.97
N LEU A 523 52.88 -38.95 52.68
CA LEU A 523 53.01 -38.82 54.14
C LEU A 523 52.43 -40.02 54.89
N ALA A 524 51.32 -40.60 54.42
CA ALA A 524 50.75 -41.81 54.99
C ALA A 524 51.66 -43.04 54.79
N THR A 525 52.36 -43.12 53.66
CA THR A 525 53.31 -44.20 53.35
C THR A 525 54.51 -44.15 54.30
N VAL A 526 55.06 -42.96 54.54
CA VAL A 526 56.12 -42.71 55.52
C VAL A 526 55.71 -43.16 56.93
N ARG A 527 54.45 -42.92 57.33
CA ARG A 527 53.88 -43.41 58.61
C ARG A 527 53.92 -44.94 58.74
N THR A 528 53.50 -45.66 57.69
CA THR A 528 53.50 -47.13 57.66
C THR A 528 54.90 -47.74 57.71
N GLN A 529 55.88 -47.09 57.08
CA GLN A 529 57.27 -47.51 57.15
C GLN A 529 57.87 -47.32 58.55
N LEU A 530 57.51 -46.24 59.25
CA LEU A 530 57.90 -45.97 60.64
C LEU A 530 57.29 -46.94 61.67
N THR A 531 56.11 -47.52 61.40
CA THR A 531 55.48 -48.51 62.29
C THR A 531 56.06 -49.92 62.07
N LYS A 532 56.45 -50.28 60.84
CA LYS A 532 57.09 -51.56 60.54
C LYS A 532 58.49 -51.68 61.16
N THR A 533 59.23 -50.59 61.33
CA THR A 533 60.54 -50.57 62.00
C THR A 533 60.48 -50.87 63.50
N MET A 534 59.30 -50.84 64.15
CA MET A 534 59.15 -51.19 65.58
C MET A 534 59.31 -52.69 65.89
N GLY A 535 59.09 -53.60 64.93
CA GLY A 535 59.14 -55.06 65.16
C GLY A 535 60.55 -55.68 65.07
N VAL A 536 61.53 -54.93 64.53
CA VAL A 536 62.87 -55.45 64.19
C VAL A 536 63.88 -55.24 65.33
N LEU A 537 63.60 -54.34 66.27
CA LEU A 537 64.53 -53.97 67.37
C LEU A 537 64.51 -54.92 68.58
N ASP A 538 63.47 -55.74 68.78
CA ASP A 538 63.39 -56.72 69.89
C ASP A 538 64.13 -58.03 69.60
N SER A 539 64.29 -58.40 68.31
CA SER A 539 65.01 -59.63 67.91
C SER A 539 66.53 -59.45 67.80
N LEU A 540 67.01 -58.22 67.56
CA LEU A 540 68.44 -57.88 67.44
C LEU A 540 69.19 -57.86 68.79
N ASN A 541 68.49 -57.76 69.92
CA ASN A 541 69.10 -57.75 71.25
C ASN A 541 69.51 -59.15 71.75
N LYS A 542 68.94 -60.23 71.18
CA LYS A 542 69.20 -61.62 71.60
C LYS A 542 70.28 -62.33 70.78
N SER A 543 70.63 -61.79 69.60
CA SER A 543 71.63 -62.38 68.69
C SER A 543 73.05 -61.82 68.88
N MET A 544 73.21 -60.59 69.39
CA MET A 544 74.53 -59.97 69.63
C MET A 544 75.32 -60.51 70.84
N ALA A 545 74.70 -61.29 71.73
CA ALA A 545 75.40 -61.89 72.87
C ALA A 545 76.14 -63.21 72.53
N SER A 546 75.85 -63.86 71.39
CA SER A 546 76.46 -65.16 71.02
C SER A 546 77.60 -65.08 69.99
N ILE A 547 77.76 -63.94 69.31
CA ILE A 547 78.76 -63.73 68.24
C ILE A 547 80.08 -63.18 68.81
N LYS A 548 80.07 -62.63 70.03
CA LYS A 548 81.25 -62.09 70.71
C LYS A 548 82.21 -63.16 71.23
N ASP A 549 81.72 -64.36 71.58
CA ASP A 549 82.54 -65.44 72.14
C ASP A 549 83.19 -66.36 71.08
N GLN A 550 82.83 -66.25 69.80
CA GLN A 550 83.32 -67.14 68.74
C GLN A 550 84.42 -66.52 67.85
N LEU A 551 84.76 -65.24 68.05
CA LEU A 551 85.67 -64.49 67.17
C LEU A 551 87.08 -64.24 67.75
N GLU A 552 87.38 -64.74 68.96
CA GLU A 552 88.70 -64.57 69.63
C GLU A 552 89.67 -65.77 69.47
N SER A 553 89.40 -66.79 68.64
CA SER A 553 90.21 -68.03 68.65
C SER A 553 90.64 -68.64 67.29
N SER A 554 91.00 -67.85 66.26
CA SER A 554 91.57 -68.43 65.02
C SER A 554 92.94 -67.86 64.63
N GLN A 555 93.90 -68.76 64.43
CA GLN A 555 95.34 -68.52 64.21
C GLN A 555 95.71 -68.10 62.78
N GLU A 556 94.78 -68.08 61.82
CA GLU A 556 95.05 -67.73 60.42
C GLU A 556 95.09 -66.21 60.13
N PHE A 557 94.68 -65.36 61.06
CA PHE A 557 94.65 -63.90 60.85
C PHE A 557 95.98 -63.18 61.22
N GLN A 558 96.92 -63.86 61.88
CA GLN A 558 98.20 -63.25 62.31
C GLN A 558 99.31 -63.33 61.25
N ASP A 559 99.23 -64.24 60.28
CA ASP A 559 100.26 -64.36 59.22
C ASP A 559 99.98 -63.47 57.99
N ALA A 560 98.72 -63.06 57.75
CA ALA A 560 98.36 -62.10 56.71
C ALA A 560 98.79 -60.65 57.04
N GLN A 561 99.10 -60.36 58.31
CA GLN A 561 99.44 -59.01 58.77
C GLN A 561 100.94 -58.69 58.64
N ARG A 562 101.81 -59.68 58.48
CA ARG A 562 103.27 -59.49 58.28
C ARG A 562 103.66 -59.25 56.82
N GLN A 563 102.80 -59.60 55.87
CA GLN A 563 103.07 -59.47 54.43
C GLN A 563 102.62 -58.10 53.86
N LEU A 564 101.84 -57.33 54.62
CA LEU A 564 101.37 -55.99 54.22
C LEU A 564 102.31 -54.84 54.65
N ASP A 565 103.22 -55.08 55.60
CA ASP A 565 104.21 -54.06 56.01
C ASP A 565 105.39 -53.94 55.04
N SER A 566 105.69 -54.97 54.23
CA SER A 566 106.80 -54.96 53.26
C SER A 566 106.52 -54.21 51.95
N VAL A 567 105.26 -53.81 51.70
CA VAL A 567 104.86 -53.05 50.50
C VAL A 567 104.78 -51.54 50.79
N ARG A 568 104.89 -51.13 52.07
CA ARG A 568 104.83 -49.72 52.49
C ARG A 568 106.16 -48.96 52.32
N ASP A 569 107.28 -49.65 52.09
CA ASP A 569 108.63 -49.07 52.01
C ASP A 569 109.14 -48.76 50.57
N SER A 570 108.30 -48.84 49.52
CA SER A 570 108.74 -48.69 48.12
C SER A 570 108.67 -47.28 47.51
N GLY A 571 108.46 -46.22 48.28
CA GLY A 571 108.97 -44.86 47.98
C GLY A 571 108.44 -44.07 46.75
N GLU A 572 107.45 -44.52 45.98
CA GLU A 572 106.91 -43.75 44.83
C GLU A 572 105.43 -43.40 45.01
N LEU A 573 105.11 -42.26 45.67
CA LEU A 573 103.85 -41.49 45.59
C LEU A 573 103.87 -40.36 46.66
N PRO A 574 103.95 -39.06 46.30
CA PRO A 574 103.89 -37.97 47.28
C PRO A 574 102.45 -37.67 47.72
N ASN A 575 102.24 -37.49 49.03
CA ASN A 575 100.99 -37.11 49.72
C ASN A 575 99.89 -38.19 49.87
N ILE A 576 100.14 -39.16 50.75
CA ILE A 576 99.09 -39.94 51.43
C ILE A 576 99.19 -39.70 52.94
N PRO A 577 98.17 -39.11 53.61
CA PRO A 577 98.15 -38.97 55.07
C PRO A 577 97.90 -40.31 55.78
N PRO A 578 98.31 -40.46 57.07
CA PRO A 578 98.27 -41.73 57.78
C PRO A 578 96.84 -42.20 58.08
N ARG A 579 96.60 -43.51 57.88
CA ARG A 579 95.35 -44.17 58.31
C ARG A 579 95.27 -44.21 59.83
N SER A 580 94.43 -43.34 60.39
CA SER A 580 93.77 -43.58 61.67
C SER A 580 92.39 -44.19 61.37
N GLY A 581 92.06 -45.29 62.04
CA GLY A 581 90.82 -46.02 61.78
C GLY A 581 89.60 -45.17 62.10
N SER A 582 88.87 -44.72 61.07
CA SER A 582 87.40 -44.57 61.05
C SER A 582 86.84 -43.75 59.85
N GLN A 583 87.46 -43.67 58.65
CA GLN A 583 86.95 -42.78 57.59
C GLN A 583 87.17 -43.30 56.16
N ASN A 584 86.44 -44.34 55.72
CA ASN A 584 86.52 -44.83 54.33
C ASN A 584 85.62 -44.05 53.34
N PHE A 585 84.72 -43.16 53.80
CA PHE A 585 83.77 -42.47 52.93
C PHE A 585 84.21 -41.06 52.53
N GLN A 586 84.89 -40.34 53.43
CA GLN A 586 85.44 -39.00 53.14
C GLN A 586 86.57 -39.06 52.09
N ASP A 587 87.39 -40.10 52.12
CA ASP A 587 88.41 -40.36 51.10
C ASP A 587 87.80 -40.64 49.72
N MET A 588 86.62 -41.26 49.68
CA MET A 588 85.88 -41.59 48.46
C MET A 588 85.22 -40.35 47.84
N VAL A 589 84.72 -39.43 48.69
CA VAL A 589 84.18 -38.12 48.27
C VAL A 589 85.30 -37.22 47.74
N ALA A 590 86.46 -37.17 48.42
CA ALA A 590 87.61 -36.39 47.97
C ALA A 590 88.17 -36.87 46.61
N MET A 591 88.15 -38.18 46.35
CA MET A 591 88.54 -38.76 45.06
C MET A 591 87.55 -38.43 43.93
N ALA A 592 86.24 -38.42 44.23
CA ALA A 592 85.20 -38.07 43.26
C ALA A 592 85.23 -36.58 42.89
N ASP A 593 85.45 -35.70 43.87
CA ASP A 593 85.53 -34.25 43.65
C ASP A 593 86.81 -33.88 42.86
N ALA A 594 87.94 -34.53 43.13
CA ALA A 594 89.18 -34.31 42.36
C ALA A 594 89.03 -34.69 40.87
N LEU A 595 88.32 -35.77 40.55
CA LEU A 595 88.03 -36.20 39.17
C LEU A 595 87.05 -35.27 38.46
N LEU A 596 86.10 -34.70 39.20
CA LEU A 596 85.10 -33.76 38.67
C LEU A 596 85.72 -32.39 38.37
N GLU A 597 86.61 -31.90 39.24
CA GLU A 597 87.37 -30.66 39.08
C GLU A 597 88.25 -30.71 37.81
N GLN A 598 88.90 -31.85 37.55
CA GLN A 598 89.73 -32.06 36.36
C GLN A 598 88.92 -32.00 35.05
N ARG A 599 87.64 -32.43 35.08
CA ARG A 599 86.75 -32.42 33.91
C ARG A 599 86.07 -31.08 33.68
N LYS A 600 85.72 -30.34 34.75
CA LYS A 600 85.16 -28.97 34.67
C LYS A 600 86.13 -27.97 34.04
N ASN A 601 87.44 -28.15 34.28
CA ASN A 601 88.47 -27.24 33.78
C ASN A 601 88.94 -27.54 32.33
N ASN A 602 88.31 -28.49 31.63
CA ASN A 602 88.63 -28.80 30.23
C ASN A 602 87.76 -27.94 29.26
N PRO A 603 88.34 -26.99 28.51
CA PRO A 603 87.59 -26.02 27.70
C PRO A 603 86.80 -26.62 26.53
N ASN A 604 87.15 -27.82 26.08
CA ASN A 604 86.49 -28.50 24.95
C ASN A 604 85.39 -29.48 25.37
N CYS A 605 85.04 -29.56 26.67
CA CYS A 605 84.11 -30.58 27.14
C CYS A 605 82.65 -30.29 26.75
N ASP A 606 82.26 -29.04 26.52
CA ASP A 606 80.89 -28.67 26.11
C ASP A 606 80.58 -29.00 24.63
N SER A 607 81.59 -29.25 23.81
CA SER A 607 81.43 -29.61 22.39
C SER A 607 81.46 -31.12 22.11
N ASP A 608 81.73 -31.95 23.12
CA ASP A 608 81.76 -33.42 23.01
C ASP A 608 80.59 -34.05 23.82
N PRO A 609 79.63 -34.72 23.15
CA PRO A 609 78.49 -35.38 23.79
C PRO A 609 78.87 -36.46 24.82
N GLU A 610 80.01 -37.14 24.64
CA GLU A 610 80.49 -38.14 25.61
C GLU A 610 81.09 -37.48 26.86
N CYS A 611 81.76 -36.34 26.69
CA CYS A 611 82.36 -35.58 27.79
C CYS A 611 81.30 -34.93 28.69
N THR A 612 80.26 -34.32 28.08
CA THR A 612 79.11 -33.75 28.80
C THR A 612 78.30 -34.81 29.55
N GLY A 613 78.05 -35.98 28.93
CA GLY A 613 77.35 -37.09 29.58
C GLY A 613 78.07 -37.64 30.82
N GLN A 614 79.40 -37.77 30.76
CA GLN A 614 80.21 -38.21 31.90
C GLN A 614 80.32 -37.14 33.00
N ARG A 615 80.43 -35.86 32.64
CA ARG A 615 80.39 -34.74 33.60
C ARG A 615 79.07 -34.74 34.37
N ASP A 616 77.95 -34.87 33.67
CA ASP A 616 76.62 -34.85 34.28
C ASP A 616 76.37 -36.08 35.16
N GLN A 617 76.91 -37.26 34.79
CA GLN A 617 76.89 -38.45 35.64
C GLN A 617 77.74 -38.27 36.91
N LEU A 618 78.96 -37.74 36.80
CA LEU A 618 79.83 -37.44 37.96
C LEU A 618 79.23 -36.36 38.86
N GLN A 619 78.57 -35.35 38.28
CA GLN A 619 77.90 -34.29 39.04
C GLN A 619 76.68 -34.80 39.80
N ARG A 620 75.86 -35.67 39.21
CA ARG A 620 74.76 -36.34 39.94
C ARG A 620 75.26 -37.27 41.05
N LEU A 621 76.42 -37.90 40.86
CA LEU A 621 77.05 -38.76 41.86
C LEU A 621 77.62 -37.94 43.02
N SER A 622 78.38 -36.86 42.76
CA SER A 622 78.91 -35.95 43.78
C SER A 622 77.77 -35.22 44.53
N ASP A 623 76.76 -34.69 43.83
CA ASP A 623 75.57 -34.06 44.46
C ASP A 623 74.78 -35.06 45.33
N GLY A 624 74.72 -36.32 44.92
CA GLY A 624 74.13 -37.41 45.71
C GLY A 624 74.92 -37.71 46.98
N LEU A 625 76.25 -37.77 46.89
CA LEU A 625 77.15 -38.02 48.00
C LEU A 625 77.20 -36.82 48.99
N HIS A 626 77.18 -35.58 48.49
CA HIS A 626 77.07 -34.36 49.32
C HIS A 626 75.72 -34.23 50.02
N LYS A 627 74.61 -34.62 49.38
CA LYS A 627 73.28 -34.64 50.04
C LYS A 627 73.20 -35.69 51.14
N MET A 628 74.00 -36.76 51.09
CA MET A 628 74.09 -37.79 52.13
C MET A 628 75.07 -37.45 53.26
N GLN A 629 75.97 -36.48 53.06
CA GLN A 629 76.99 -36.06 54.02
C GLN A 629 76.44 -35.51 55.35
N PRO A 630 75.44 -34.60 55.39
CA PRO A 630 74.90 -34.11 56.67
C PRO A 630 74.14 -35.19 57.45
N SER A 631 73.52 -36.16 56.77
CA SER A 631 72.89 -37.32 57.41
C SER A 631 73.90 -38.32 58.00
N LEU A 632 75.07 -38.48 57.39
CA LEU A 632 76.17 -39.30 57.90
C LEU A 632 76.94 -38.60 59.04
N ASP A 633 77.08 -37.28 59.00
CA ASP A 633 77.65 -36.47 60.10
C ASP A 633 76.71 -36.41 61.32
N ALA A 634 75.40 -36.37 61.10
CA ALA A 634 74.41 -36.51 62.15
C ALA A 634 74.47 -37.91 62.79
N ALA A 635 74.65 -38.96 61.99
CA ALA A 635 74.81 -40.34 62.47
C ALA A 635 76.15 -40.55 63.23
N ALA A 636 77.25 -39.94 62.76
CA ALA A 636 78.56 -40.00 63.42
C ALA A 636 78.64 -39.14 64.70
N LYS A 637 77.93 -38.00 64.77
CA LYS A 637 77.77 -37.21 66.00
C LYS A 637 76.89 -37.95 67.02
N ALA A 638 75.82 -38.61 66.56
CA ALA A 638 74.96 -39.45 67.41
C ALA A 638 75.70 -40.67 67.99
N LEU A 639 76.58 -41.31 67.21
CA LEU A 639 77.45 -42.41 67.64
C LEU A 639 78.54 -41.96 68.63
N ARG A 640 79.07 -40.74 68.50
CA ARG A 640 80.03 -40.18 69.47
C ARG A 640 79.38 -39.74 70.77
N SER A 641 78.12 -39.29 70.75
CA SER A 641 77.34 -39.00 71.96
C SER A 641 76.86 -40.25 72.72
N LEU A 642 77.04 -41.45 72.14
CA LEU A 642 76.70 -42.74 72.76
C LEU A 642 77.92 -43.51 73.30
N GLY A 643 79.14 -43.00 73.07
CA GLY A 643 80.40 -43.59 73.57
C GLY A 643 81.13 -42.76 74.63
N GLY A 644 80.52 -41.68 75.13
CA GLY A 644 81.17 -40.72 76.04
C GLY A 644 80.47 -40.61 77.39
N SER A 645 81.18 -41.04 78.43
CA SER A 645 80.90 -40.92 79.88
C SER A 645 79.93 -41.94 80.49
N GLY A 646 80.51 -42.79 81.34
CA GLY A 646 79.77 -43.67 82.23
C GLY A 646 78.93 -42.89 83.23
N GLY A 647 77.79 -43.46 83.60
CA GLY A 647 76.89 -42.91 84.61
C GLY A 647 75.43 -43.27 84.31
N SER A 648 74.81 -44.01 85.21
CA SER A 648 73.45 -44.55 85.17
C SER A 648 72.32 -43.50 85.02
N GLY A 649 71.38 -43.69 84.07
CA GLY A 649 70.00 -43.18 84.16
C GLY A 649 69.27 -42.81 82.84
N GLY A 650 68.18 -43.54 82.49
CA GLY A 650 66.95 -42.93 81.96
C GLY A 650 66.45 -43.22 80.52
N ALA A 651 65.76 -44.34 80.30
CA ALA A 651 65.04 -44.71 79.06
C ALA A 651 63.69 -43.94 78.82
N GLY A 652 63.56 -42.69 79.27
CA GLY A 652 62.29 -41.93 79.25
C GLY A 652 62.12 -40.89 78.13
N GLY A 653 63.18 -40.19 77.73
CA GLY A 653 63.08 -38.99 76.87
C GLY A 653 62.81 -39.24 75.38
N MET A 654 63.14 -40.42 74.86
CA MET A 654 63.04 -40.70 73.42
C MET A 654 61.61 -41.07 72.96
N LYS A 655 60.77 -41.59 73.86
CA LYS A 655 59.34 -41.88 73.57
C LYS A 655 58.52 -40.60 73.39
N GLN A 656 58.84 -39.54 74.12
CA GLN A 656 58.04 -38.32 74.16
C GLN A 656 58.30 -37.42 72.93
N ASN A 657 59.56 -37.32 72.48
CA ASN A 657 59.92 -36.58 71.26
C ASN A 657 59.45 -37.27 69.97
N MET A 658 59.33 -38.61 69.96
CA MET A 658 58.80 -39.35 68.81
C MET A 658 57.27 -39.28 68.70
N ALA A 659 56.54 -39.18 69.82
CA ALA A 659 55.09 -38.95 69.82
C ALA A 659 54.73 -37.57 69.24
N ALA A 660 55.48 -36.52 69.60
CA ALA A 660 55.29 -35.17 69.05
C ALA A 660 55.56 -35.09 67.54
N LEU A 661 56.57 -35.83 67.04
CA LEU A 661 56.87 -35.89 65.60
C LEU A 661 55.76 -36.63 64.81
N GLN A 662 55.21 -37.68 65.40
CA GLN A 662 54.10 -38.44 64.83
C GLN A 662 52.81 -37.60 64.80
N GLU A 663 52.58 -36.79 65.82
CA GLU A 663 51.45 -35.87 65.89
C GLU A 663 51.55 -34.71 64.88
N GLY A 664 52.76 -34.15 64.66
CA GLY A 664 53.01 -33.14 63.62
C GLY A 664 52.84 -33.66 62.19
N ALA A 665 53.31 -34.89 61.91
CA ALA A 665 53.08 -35.55 60.62
C ALA A 665 51.60 -35.88 60.39
N ASN A 666 50.86 -36.26 61.44
CA ASN A 666 49.41 -36.47 61.39
C ASN A 666 48.66 -35.17 61.10
N ALA A 667 49.01 -34.07 61.77
CA ALA A 667 48.39 -32.76 61.54
C ALA A 667 48.61 -32.26 60.10
N LEU A 668 49.79 -32.51 59.53
CA LEU A 668 50.12 -32.10 58.16
C LEU A 668 49.44 -32.97 57.09
N ALA A 669 49.38 -34.29 57.29
CA ALA A 669 48.67 -35.21 56.40
C ALA A 669 47.14 -35.01 56.46
N GLU A 670 46.61 -34.68 57.63
CA GLU A 670 45.20 -34.34 57.81
C GLU A 670 44.88 -32.96 57.19
N GLY A 671 45.79 -31.99 57.34
CA GLY A 671 45.68 -30.69 56.69
C GLY A 671 45.66 -30.78 55.17
N SER A 672 46.54 -31.59 54.57
CA SER A 672 46.58 -31.79 53.11
C SER A 672 45.36 -32.55 52.59
N ARG A 673 44.81 -33.50 53.35
CA ARG A 673 43.52 -34.15 53.03
C ARG A 673 42.34 -33.19 53.09
N LYS A 674 42.23 -32.37 54.13
CA LYS A 674 41.16 -31.36 54.23
C LYS A 674 41.23 -30.33 53.10
N ILE A 675 42.43 -29.97 52.65
CA ILE A 675 42.62 -29.11 51.47
C ILE A 675 42.19 -29.83 50.19
N ALA A 676 42.58 -31.09 49.99
CA ALA A 676 42.17 -31.88 48.83
C ALA A 676 40.64 -32.11 48.78
N GLU A 677 40.02 -32.34 49.93
CA GLU A 677 38.58 -32.52 50.08
C GLU A 677 37.83 -31.20 49.83
N GLY A 678 38.30 -30.08 50.39
CA GLY A 678 37.76 -28.75 50.10
C GLY A 678 37.88 -28.35 48.63
N LEU A 679 39.02 -28.67 47.98
CA LEU A 679 39.23 -28.45 46.55
C LEU A 679 38.33 -29.36 45.69
N ARG A 680 38.05 -30.59 46.12
CA ARG A 680 37.14 -31.51 45.43
C ARG A 680 35.69 -31.01 45.49
N VAL A 681 35.24 -30.54 46.65
CA VAL A 681 33.91 -29.92 46.80
C VAL A 681 33.80 -28.67 45.92
N LEU A 682 34.84 -27.84 45.88
CA LEU A 682 34.88 -26.66 45.00
C LEU A 682 34.84 -27.06 43.51
N ASP A 683 35.56 -28.11 43.11
CA ASP A 683 35.54 -28.61 41.74
C ASP A 683 34.16 -29.15 41.34
N ASP A 684 33.52 -29.93 42.21
CA ASP A 684 32.16 -30.45 42.02
C ASP A 684 31.13 -29.31 41.94
N GLN A 685 31.21 -28.31 42.80
CA GLN A 685 30.36 -27.10 42.73
C GLN A 685 30.59 -26.30 41.45
N THR A 686 31.85 -26.17 41.01
CA THR A 686 32.19 -25.44 39.78
C THR A 686 31.70 -26.18 38.53
N LYS A 687 31.69 -27.52 38.54
CA LYS A 687 31.09 -28.34 37.47
C LYS A 687 29.58 -28.18 37.41
N GLN A 688 28.90 -28.22 38.56
CA GLN A 688 27.45 -27.97 38.63
C GLN A 688 27.09 -26.56 38.14
N LEU A 689 27.92 -25.56 38.49
CA LEU A 689 27.77 -24.20 37.94
C LEU A 689 27.98 -24.18 36.42
N GLY A 690 29.00 -24.88 35.90
CA GLY A 690 29.24 -25.00 34.45
C GLY A 690 28.08 -25.66 33.70
N GLU A 691 27.51 -26.74 34.23
CA GLU A 691 26.34 -27.41 33.67
C GLU A 691 25.10 -26.51 33.72
N GLY A 692 24.86 -25.82 34.83
CA GLY A 692 23.76 -24.85 34.96
C GLY A 692 23.88 -23.68 33.97
N LEU A 693 25.08 -23.13 33.80
CA LEU A 693 25.38 -22.07 32.82
C LEU A 693 25.25 -22.59 31.38
N SER A 694 25.61 -23.84 31.11
CA SER A 694 25.42 -24.49 29.80
C SER A 694 23.94 -24.62 29.45
N HIS A 695 23.11 -25.08 30.40
CA HIS A 695 21.65 -25.16 30.20
C HIS A 695 21.01 -23.78 30.00
N ALA A 696 21.41 -22.79 30.79
CA ALA A 696 20.94 -21.41 30.62
C ALA A 696 21.35 -20.85 29.25
N SER A 697 22.61 -21.05 28.85
CA SER A 697 23.11 -20.66 27.53
C SER A 697 22.31 -21.32 26.40
N ALA A 698 22.11 -22.64 26.45
CA ALA A 698 21.34 -23.36 25.45
C ALA A 698 19.89 -22.86 25.32
N PHE A 699 19.23 -22.57 26.45
CA PHE A 699 17.89 -21.97 26.47
C PHE A 699 17.86 -20.58 25.82
N LEU A 700 18.81 -19.72 26.18
CA LEU A 700 18.94 -18.37 25.63
C LEU A 700 19.24 -18.40 24.12
N LEU A 701 20.10 -19.31 23.66
CA LEU A 701 20.42 -19.52 22.25
C LEU A 701 19.23 -20.07 21.45
N ALA A 702 18.43 -20.96 22.05
CA ALA A 702 17.19 -21.43 21.44
C ALA A 702 16.20 -20.28 21.21
N MET A 703 16.11 -19.31 22.13
CA MET A 703 15.30 -18.10 21.90
C MET A 703 15.84 -17.24 20.75
N LYS A 704 17.17 -17.12 20.59
CA LYS A 704 17.79 -16.37 19.47
C LYS A 704 17.39 -16.92 18.10
N LEU A 705 17.32 -18.25 17.97
CA LEU A 705 17.00 -18.93 16.71
C LEU A 705 15.59 -18.64 16.19
N HIS A 706 14.64 -18.33 17.09
CA HIS A 706 13.25 -18.02 16.75
C HIS A 706 12.91 -16.53 16.91
N ALA A 707 13.93 -15.66 16.95
CA ALA A 707 13.76 -14.22 17.21
C ALA A 707 12.87 -13.51 16.17
N SER A 708 12.87 -13.97 14.92
CA SER A 708 12.06 -13.41 13.84
C SER A 708 10.64 -13.99 13.74
N GLU A 709 10.28 -14.98 14.58
CA GLU A 709 8.95 -15.62 14.54
C GLU A 709 7.84 -14.76 15.20
N PRO A 710 6.60 -14.80 14.69
CA PRO A 710 5.47 -14.08 15.28
C PRO A 710 5.16 -14.58 16.70
N GLY A 711 5.49 -13.78 17.72
CA GLY A 711 5.23 -14.12 19.13
C GLY A 711 6.48 -14.26 20.00
N ALA A 712 7.69 -14.13 19.43
CA ALA A 712 8.92 -13.97 20.19
C ALA A 712 8.77 -12.77 21.14
N ALA A 713 8.80 -13.02 22.45
CA ALA A 713 8.30 -12.10 23.45
C ALA A 713 9.15 -10.81 23.53
N GLY A 714 8.54 -9.68 23.19
CA GLY A 714 9.01 -8.32 23.49
C GLY A 714 9.99 -7.70 22.48
N PHE A 715 9.74 -6.42 22.19
CA PHE A 715 10.59 -5.57 21.35
C PHE A 715 11.23 -4.48 22.21
N TYR A 716 12.55 -4.36 22.13
CA TYR A 716 13.33 -3.38 22.86
C TYR A 716 14.56 -2.96 22.03
N ILE A 717 14.57 -1.69 21.61
CA ILE A 717 15.75 -1.10 20.96
C ILE A 717 16.64 -0.49 22.05
N SER A 718 17.90 -0.90 22.13
CA SER A 718 18.86 -0.28 23.04
C SER A 718 19.26 1.12 22.56
N PRO A 719 19.63 2.05 23.47
CA PRO A 719 20.12 3.37 23.08
C PRO A 719 21.35 3.34 22.15
N GLU A 720 22.15 2.28 22.21
CA GLU A 720 23.33 2.09 21.35
C GLU A 720 22.94 1.87 19.87
N ILE A 721 21.86 1.11 19.60
CA ILE A 721 21.37 0.86 18.24
C ILE A 721 20.82 2.16 17.61
N LEU A 722 20.19 3.03 18.40
CA LEU A 722 19.73 4.35 17.94
C LEU A 722 20.90 5.24 17.45
N GLY A 723 22.10 5.01 17.98
CA GLY A 723 23.32 5.72 17.60
C GLY A 723 23.97 5.23 16.30
N ASN A 724 23.61 4.05 15.80
CA ASN A 724 24.20 3.44 14.60
C ASN A 724 23.78 4.17 13.32
N ASP A 725 24.75 4.48 12.45
CA ASP A 725 24.49 5.19 11.20
C ASP A 725 23.60 4.40 10.24
N GLN A 726 23.68 3.06 10.23
CA GLN A 726 22.76 2.22 9.44
C GLN A 726 21.29 2.37 9.90
N PHE A 727 21.06 2.45 11.22
CA PHE A 727 19.72 2.68 11.74
C PHE A 727 19.24 4.10 11.44
N LYS A 728 20.11 5.11 11.51
CA LYS A 728 19.76 6.49 11.13
C LYS A 728 19.38 6.60 9.66
N ASP A 729 20.10 5.93 8.77
CA ASP A 729 19.80 5.94 7.33
C ASP A 729 18.47 5.23 7.03
N LEU A 730 18.17 4.11 7.69
CA LEU A 730 16.85 3.46 7.60
C LEU A 730 15.74 4.32 8.21
N ALA A 731 15.98 4.94 9.36
CA ALA A 731 15.02 5.80 10.05
C ALA A 731 14.67 7.03 9.20
N ARG A 732 15.61 7.60 8.43
CA ARG A 732 15.32 8.72 7.49
C ARG A 732 14.28 8.36 6.43
N VAL A 733 14.13 7.08 6.08
CA VAL A 733 13.12 6.64 5.09
C VAL A 733 11.73 6.58 5.71
N PHE A 734 11.61 6.17 6.98
CA PHE A 734 10.32 5.87 7.62
C PHE A 734 9.92 6.83 8.74
N MET A 735 10.79 7.73 9.16
CA MET A 735 10.54 8.75 10.18
C MET A 735 10.90 10.14 9.66
N SER A 736 10.11 11.13 10.04
CA SER A 736 10.37 12.52 9.68
C SER A 736 11.63 13.05 10.39
N PRO A 737 12.31 14.05 9.82
CA PRO A 737 13.50 14.64 10.43
C PRO A 737 13.27 15.17 11.87
N ASP A 738 12.07 15.67 12.14
CA ASP A 738 11.65 16.17 13.46
C ASP A 738 11.33 15.05 14.47
N GLY A 739 11.22 13.78 14.04
CA GLY A 739 10.91 12.63 14.89
C GLY A 739 9.44 12.50 15.31
N HIS A 740 8.57 13.43 14.90
CA HIS A 740 7.17 13.47 15.31
C HIS A 740 6.25 12.67 14.39
N SER A 741 6.72 12.27 13.21
CA SER A 741 5.95 11.50 12.25
C SER A 741 6.68 10.21 11.85
N ALA A 742 5.90 9.14 11.68
CA ALA A 742 6.37 7.88 11.15
C ALA A 742 5.43 7.39 10.04
N ARG A 743 5.98 6.74 9.01
CA ARG A 743 5.22 6.08 7.94
C ARG A 743 5.58 4.61 7.88
N TYR A 744 4.57 3.76 7.69
CA TYR A 744 4.72 2.33 7.44
C TYR A 744 4.10 1.99 6.09
N LEU A 745 4.85 1.33 5.21
CA LEU A 745 4.32 0.80 3.95
C LEU A 745 3.56 -0.50 4.25
N VAL A 746 2.27 -0.54 3.91
CA VAL A 746 1.40 -1.69 4.13
C VAL A 746 1.16 -2.39 2.80
N GLU A 747 1.78 -3.53 2.58
CA GLU A 747 1.61 -4.31 1.36
C GLU A 747 0.41 -5.24 1.49
N SER A 748 -0.61 -5.06 0.64
CA SER A 748 -1.76 -5.95 0.56
C SER A 748 -1.55 -7.02 -0.52
N LYS A 749 -2.10 -8.22 -0.28
CA LYS A 749 -2.22 -9.28 -1.30
C LYS A 749 -3.41 -9.03 -2.24
N LEU A 750 -4.30 -8.11 -1.88
CA LEU A 750 -5.50 -7.77 -2.65
C LEU A 750 -5.18 -6.74 -3.74
N ASN A 751 -5.98 -6.77 -4.81
CA ASN A 751 -5.91 -5.75 -5.83
C ASN A 751 -6.40 -4.40 -5.24
N PRO A 752 -5.60 -3.32 -5.32
CA PRO A 752 -5.91 -2.02 -4.70
C PRO A 752 -7.20 -1.36 -5.20
N TYR A 753 -7.70 -1.77 -6.37
CA TYR A 753 -8.93 -1.23 -6.97
C TYR A 753 -10.19 -2.05 -6.63
N ASP A 754 -10.04 -3.20 -5.97
CA ASP A 754 -11.16 -4.06 -5.58
C ASP A 754 -11.82 -3.58 -4.29
N THR A 755 -13.12 -3.82 -4.16
CA THR A 755 -13.89 -3.47 -2.97
C THR A 755 -13.36 -4.15 -1.70
N LYS A 756 -12.79 -5.36 -1.81
CA LYS A 756 -12.17 -6.06 -0.68
C LYS A 756 -10.94 -5.33 -0.15
N ALA A 757 -10.10 -4.78 -1.02
CA ALA A 757 -8.95 -3.99 -0.60
C ALA A 757 -9.41 -2.67 0.05
N MET A 758 -10.46 -2.05 -0.48
CA MET A 758 -11.07 -0.87 0.13
C MET A 758 -11.64 -1.15 1.52
N ASP A 759 -12.26 -2.32 1.73
CA ASP A 759 -12.76 -2.74 3.04
C ASP A 759 -11.60 -3.01 4.02
N GLN A 760 -10.47 -3.53 3.53
CA GLN A 760 -9.27 -3.79 4.32
C GLN A 760 -8.67 -2.50 4.91
N VAL A 761 -8.80 -1.34 4.24
CA VAL A 761 -8.34 -0.03 4.74
C VAL A 761 -8.94 0.28 6.11
N ASN A 762 -10.25 0.08 6.28
CA ASN A 762 -10.93 0.32 7.55
C ASN A 762 -10.46 -0.66 8.63
N ALA A 763 -10.20 -1.92 8.26
CA ALA A 763 -9.66 -2.91 9.18
C ALA A 763 -8.21 -2.57 9.63
N ILE A 764 -7.37 -2.09 8.72
CA ILE A 764 -6.01 -1.63 9.00
C ILE A 764 -6.05 -0.44 9.96
N LEU A 765 -6.86 0.57 9.67
CA LEU A 765 -7.02 1.74 10.54
C LEU A 765 -7.54 1.35 11.92
N ALA A 766 -8.56 0.49 12.01
CA ALA A 766 -9.10 0.03 13.28
C ALA A 766 -8.07 -0.77 14.10
N ALA A 767 -7.28 -1.63 13.45
CA ALA A 767 -6.21 -2.40 14.12
C ALA A 767 -5.10 -1.49 14.64
N ALA A 768 -4.69 -0.49 13.86
CA ALA A 768 -3.68 0.49 14.24
C ALA A 768 -4.18 1.40 15.39
N GLN A 769 -5.40 1.93 15.29
CA GLN A 769 -6.02 2.76 16.33
C GLN A 769 -6.26 1.97 17.62
N GLY A 770 -6.60 0.69 17.51
CA GLY A 770 -6.72 -0.20 18.67
C GLY A 770 -5.40 -0.40 19.45
N ALA A 771 -4.24 -0.09 18.85
CA ALA A 771 -2.94 -0.15 19.49
C ALA A 771 -2.56 1.14 20.27
N GLN A 772 -3.38 2.20 20.20
CA GLN A 772 -3.09 3.49 20.85
C GLN A 772 -3.37 3.52 22.34
N ALA A 773 -4.33 2.72 22.81
CA ALA A 773 -4.73 2.75 24.23
C ALA A 773 -3.58 2.31 25.15
N ASN A 774 -3.27 3.13 26.16
CA ASN A 774 -2.20 2.90 27.15
C ASN A 774 -0.76 2.87 26.58
N THR A 775 -0.53 3.42 25.38
CA THR A 775 0.80 3.53 24.77
C THR A 775 1.24 4.99 24.62
N SER A 776 2.47 5.26 24.20
CA SER A 776 2.93 6.61 23.83
C SER A 776 2.23 7.15 22.57
N LEU A 777 1.41 6.33 21.91
CA LEU A 777 0.61 6.69 20.74
C LEU A 777 -0.81 7.13 21.11
N ALA A 778 -1.15 7.27 22.40
CA ALA A 778 -2.49 7.63 22.86
C ALA A 778 -3.00 8.95 22.23
N ASP A 779 -2.13 9.95 22.11
CA ASP A 779 -2.43 11.25 21.49
C ASP A 779 -2.01 11.33 20.00
N ALA A 780 -1.58 10.21 19.42
CA ALA A 780 -1.15 10.18 18.03
C ALA A 780 -2.37 10.22 17.07
N LYS A 781 -2.21 10.90 15.94
CA LYS A 781 -3.15 10.83 14.83
C LYS A 781 -2.66 9.78 13.85
N ILE A 782 -3.45 8.73 13.66
CA ILE A 782 -3.17 7.66 12.70
C ILE A 782 -4.09 7.82 11.50
N ALA A 783 -3.52 7.91 10.31
CA ALA A 783 -4.24 8.01 9.06
C ALA A 783 -3.61 7.12 7.98
N MET A 784 -4.32 6.91 6.89
CA MET A 784 -3.80 6.17 5.75
C MET A 784 -3.67 7.07 4.52
N SER A 785 -2.61 6.82 3.75
CA SER A 785 -2.27 7.51 2.51
C SER A 785 -2.01 6.47 1.40
N GLY A 786 -2.18 6.85 0.14
CA GLY A 786 -2.00 5.97 -1.02
C GLY A 786 -3.29 5.67 -1.78
N MET A 787 -3.18 4.85 -2.83
CA MET A 787 -4.26 4.67 -3.81
C MET A 787 -5.47 3.89 -3.25
N THR A 788 -5.24 2.80 -2.50
CA THR A 788 -6.32 2.00 -1.92
C THR A 788 -7.21 2.80 -0.94
N PRO A 789 -6.66 3.52 0.07
CA PRO A 789 -7.46 4.39 0.92
C PRO A 789 -8.14 5.53 0.15
N TYR A 790 -7.52 6.05 -0.92
CA TYR A 790 -8.15 7.03 -1.80
C TYR A 790 -9.41 6.46 -2.46
N TYR A 791 -9.34 5.26 -3.03
CA TYR A 791 -10.51 4.62 -3.64
C TYR A 791 -11.57 4.18 -2.62
N ALA A 792 -11.16 3.79 -1.41
CA ALA A 792 -12.07 3.47 -0.32
C ALA A 792 -12.92 4.70 0.07
N GLU A 793 -12.29 5.85 0.29
CA GLU A 793 -13.02 7.10 0.55
C GLU A 793 -13.85 7.51 -0.67
N LEU A 794 -13.31 7.42 -1.89
CA LEU A 794 -14.04 7.75 -3.12
C LEU A 794 -15.33 6.93 -3.24
N ARG A 795 -15.29 5.63 -2.91
CA ARG A 795 -16.47 4.77 -2.86
C ARG A 795 -17.50 5.27 -1.86
N ASP A 796 -17.08 5.64 -0.65
CA ASP A 796 -17.99 6.11 0.39
C ASP A 796 -18.66 7.44 0.01
N TYR A 797 -17.90 8.36 -0.57
CA TYR A 797 -18.43 9.59 -1.15
C TYR A 797 -19.41 9.32 -2.30
N PHE A 798 -19.09 8.42 -3.23
CA PHE A 798 -20.00 8.04 -4.32
C PHE A 798 -21.30 7.46 -3.78
N ASN A 799 -21.24 6.55 -2.81
CA ASN A 799 -22.43 5.93 -2.22
C ASN A 799 -23.31 6.96 -1.50
N LYS A 800 -22.69 7.90 -0.77
CA LYS A 800 -23.39 8.99 -0.08
C LYS A 800 -24.05 9.94 -1.07
N ASP A 801 -23.31 10.42 -2.07
CA ASP A 801 -23.83 11.35 -3.06
C ASP A 801 -24.87 10.71 -3.97
N LEU A 802 -24.72 9.43 -4.33
CA LEU A 802 -25.72 8.70 -5.11
C LEU A 802 -27.06 8.62 -4.37
N ARG A 803 -27.04 8.29 -3.07
CA ARG A 803 -28.25 8.27 -2.23
C ARG A 803 -28.89 9.65 -2.15
N TYR A 804 -28.07 10.69 -1.98
CA TYR A 804 -28.54 12.08 -1.97
C TYR A 804 -29.19 12.48 -3.30
N ILE A 805 -28.51 12.24 -4.43
CA ILE A 805 -29.00 12.56 -5.78
C ILE A 805 -30.34 11.86 -6.05
N VAL A 806 -30.45 10.58 -5.71
CA VAL A 806 -31.67 9.80 -5.92
C VAL A 806 -32.83 10.39 -5.12
N LEU A 807 -32.65 10.59 -3.82
CA LEU A 807 -33.70 11.12 -2.95
C LEU A 807 -34.11 12.54 -3.35
N MET A 808 -33.12 13.39 -3.59
CA MET A 808 -33.32 14.80 -3.95
C MET A 808 -34.07 14.92 -5.28
N THR A 809 -33.62 14.20 -6.31
CA THR A 809 -34.22 14.24 -7.66
C THR A 809 -35.68 13.79 -7.62
N VAL A 810 -35.97 12.68 -6.93
CA VAL A 810 -37.34 12.16 -6.81
C VAL A 810 -38.26 13.18 -6.11
N ILE A 811 -37.79 13.78 -5.02
CA ILE A 811 -38.56 14.80 -4.28
C ILE A 811 -38.81 16.04 -5.15
N VAL A 812 -37.76 16.59 -5.76
CA VAL A 812 -37.88 17.81 -6.58
C VAL A 812 -38.79 17.59 -7.78
N VAL A 813 -38.58 16.52 -8.53
CA VAL A 813 -39.42 16.19 -9.69
C VAL A 813 -40.86 15.97 -9.25
N PHE A 814 -41.09 15.24 -8.15
CA PHE A 814 -42.43 15.04 -7.61
C PHE A 814 -43.11 16.36 -7.24
N LEU A 815 -42.43 17.22 -6.48
CA LEU A 815 -42.97 18.52 -6.06
C LEU A 815 -43.27 19.44 -7.25
N ILE A 816 -42.39 19.48 -8.25
CA ILE A 816 -42.60 20.27 -9.46
C ILE A 816 -43.81 19.74 -10.26
N LEU A 817 -43.91 18.42 -10.44
CA LEU A 817 -45.08 17.81 -11.09
C LEU A 817 -46.38 18.06 -10.32
N VAL A 818 -46.36 18.01 -8.98
CA VAL A 818 -47.52 18.34 -8.12
C VAL A 818 -47.91 19.80 -8.30
N LEU A 819 -46.95 20.73 -8.30
CA LEU A 819 -47.20 22.16 -8.48
C LEU A 819 -47.83 22.46 -9.85
N LEU A 820 -47.30 21.83 -10.90
CA LEU A 820 -47.73 22.05 -12.28
C LEU A 820 -49.06 21.38 -12.61
N LEU A 821 -49.25 20.13 -12.19
CA LEU A 821 -50.50 19.41 -12.42
C LEU A 821 -51.57 19.76 -11.39
N ARG A 822 -51.22 20.38 -10.25
CA ARG A 822 -52.12 20.63 -9.11
C ARG A 822 -52.84 19.34 -8.67
N ALA A 823 -52.16 18.22 -8.81
CA ALA A 823 -52.65 16.87 -8.57
C ALA A 823 -51.54 16.05 -7.92
N VAL A 824 -51.89 15.05 -7.12
CA VAL A 824 -50.92 14.19 -6.41
C VAL A 824 -50.84 12.80 -7.04
N VAL A 825 -51.98 12.27 -7.50
CA VAL A 825 -52.07 10.90 -8.04
C VAL A 825 -51.30 10.76 -9.35
N ALA A 826 -51.46 11.70 -10.29
CA ALA A 826 -50.74 11.66 -11.56
C ALA A 826 -49.21 11.74 -11.39
N PRO A 827 -48.65 12.73 -10.65
CA PRO A 827 -47.21 12.76 -10.38
C PRO A 827 -46.66 11.48 -9.76
N LEU A 828 -47.38 10.84 -8.84
CA LEU A 828 -46.90 9.66 -8.13
C LEU A 828 -46.59 8.49 -9.08
N TYR A 829 -47.55 8.11 -9.93
CA TYR A 829 -47.30 7.02 -10.88
C TYR A 829 -46.35 7.44 -12.00
N LEU A 830 -46.33 8.72 -12.41
CA LEU A 830 -45.40 9.21 -13.42
C LEU A 830 -43.95 9.06 -12.92
N VAL A 831 -43.66 9.53 -11.71
CA VAL A 831 -42.34 9.35 -11.07
C VAL A 831 -42.00 7.87 -10.94
N GLY A 832 -42.94 7.03 -10.50
CA GLY A 832 -42.75 5.58 -10.42
C GLY A 832 -42.39 4.95 -11.77
N THR A 833 -43.06 5.34 -12.85
CA THR A 833 -42.75 4.82 -14.19
C THR A 833 -41.40 5.30 -14.72
N VAL A 834 -40.97 6.52 -14.38
CA VAL A 834 -39.65 7.06 -14.77
C VAL A 834 -38.53 6.33 -14.02
N ILE A 835 -38.70 6.10 -12.71
CA ILE A 835 -37.75 5.31 -11.92
C ILE A 835 -37.65 3.90 -12.50
N LEU A 836 -38.79 3.26 -12.80
CA LEU A 836 -38.79 1.92 -13.39
C LEU A 836 -38.10 1.90 -14.77
N SER A 837 -38.33 2.91 -15.60
CA SER A 837 -37.63 3.08 -16.89
C SER A 837 -36.12 3.23 -16.71
N CYS A 838 -35.70 4.02 -15.74
CA CYS A 838 -34.31 4.21 -15.40
C CYS A 838 -33.66 2.90 -14.93
N LEU A 839 -34.31 2.15 -14.04
CA LEU A 839 -33.83 0.84 -13.59
C LEU A 839 -33.77 -0.16 -14.75
N SER A 840 -34.77 -0.14 -15.64
CA SER A 840 -34.78 -0.96 -16.86
C SER A 840 -33.58 -0.65 -17.75
N SER A 841 -33.26 0.64 -17.89
CA SER A 841 -32.10 1.08 -18.67
C SER A 841 -30.75 0.71 -18.05
N LEU A 842 -30.64 0.83 -16.72
CA LEU A 842 -29.45 0.37 -16.01
C LEU A 842 -29.30 -1.15 -16.15
N GLY A 843 -30.38 -1.91 -16.01
CA GLY A 843 -30.34 -3.37 -16.11
C GLY A 843 -29.97 -3.88 -17.50
N ILE A 844 -30.51 -3.28 -18.58
CA ILE A 844 -30.05 -3.59 -19.94
C ILE A 844 -28.61 -3.13 -20.17
N GLY A 845 -28.20 -2.01 -19.56
CA GLY A 845 -26.81 -1.57 -19.52
C GLY A 845 -25.87 -2.61 -18.91
N VAL A 846 -26.25 -3.18 -17.77
CA VAL A 846 -25.49 -4.27 -17.12
C VAL A 846 -25.42 -5.50 -18.03
N ILE A 847 -26.55 -5.92 -18.62
CA ILE A 847 -26.58 -7.11 -19.49
C ILE A 847 -25.67 -6.91 -20.72
N VAL A 848 -25.76 -5.76 -21.39
CA VAL A 848 -25.03 -5.52 -22.63
C VAL A 848 -23.56 -5.18 -22.39
N LEU A 849 -23.27 -4.31 -21.41
CA LEU A 849 -21.92 -3.80 -21.23
C LEU A 849 -21.09 -4.68 -20.30
N GLN A 850 -21.70 -5.23 -19.26
CA GLN A 850 -20.99 -5.99 -18.23
C GLN A 850 -21.00 -7.49 -18.52
N ILE A 851 -22.16 -8.08 -18.83
CA ILE A 851 -22.27 -9.53 -19.09
C ILE A 851 -21.76 -9.87 -20.50
N LEU A 852 -22.24 -9.16 -21.52
CA LEU A 852 -21.83 -9.40 -22.92
C LEU A 852 -20.50 -8.74 -23.26
N GLY A 853 -20.25 -7.52 -22.75
CA GLY A 853 -19.03 -6.75 -23.03
C GLY A 853 -17.84 -7.04 -22.11
N GLY A 854 -18.04 -7.75 -20.99
CA GLY A 854 -16.99 -8.14 -20.06
C GLY A 854 -16.32 -6.98 -19.29
N GLN A 855 -16.88 -5.77 -19.35
CA GLN A 855 -16.30 -4.58 -18.72
C GLN A 855 -17.11 -4.17 -17.48
N PRO A 856 -16.47 -3.95 -16.32
CA PRO A 856 -17.21 -3.50 -15.14
C PRO A 856 -17.76 -2.09 -15.34
N MET A 857 -18.85 -1.77 -14.64
CA MET A 857 -19.51 -0.47 -14.77
C MET A 857 -18.73 0.60 -14.01
N ALA A 858 -18.43 1.74 -14.63
CA ALA A 858 -17.79 2.84 -13.92
C ALA A 858 -18.71 3.39 -12.82
N ALA A 859 -18.15 3.64 -11.63
CA ALA A 859 -18.92 4.04 -10.44
C ALA A 859 -19.76 5.32 -10.62
N SER A 860 -19.34 6.25 -11.49
CA SER A 860 -20.08 7.49 -11.75
C SER A 860 -21.27 7.32 -12.70
N THR A 861 -21.27 6.26 -13.52
CA THR A 861 -22.27 6.05 -14.58
C THR A 861 -23.70 5.91 -14.04
N PRO A 862 -23.99 5.08 -13.01
CA PRO A 862 -25.36 4.92 -12.52
C PRO A 862 -25.97 6.22 -11.99
N GLY A 863 -25.19 7.00 -11.24
CA GLY A 863 -25.66 8.28 -10.69
C GLY A 863 -25.96 9.32 -11.76
N MET A 864 -25.07 9.45 -12.75
CA MET A 864 -25.26 10.36 -13.87
C MET A 864 -26.39 9.92 -14.80
N ALA A 865 -26.53 8.62 -15.05
CA ALA A 865 -27.63 8.08 -15.83
C ALA A 865 -28.97 8.32 -15.12
N PHE A 866 -29.04 8.08 -13.81
CA PHE A 866 -30.26 8.24 -13.03
C PHE A 866 -30.80 9.66 -13.11
N ILE A 867 -29.98 10.65 -12.78
CA ILE A 867 -30.40 12.04 -12.78
C ILE A 867 -30.76 12.55 -14.17
N VAL A 868 -29.98 12.22 -15.21
CA VAL A 868 -30.30 12.65 -16.58
C VAL A 868 -31.62 12.00 -17.04
N LEU A 869 -31.78 10.69 -16.85
CA LEU A 869 -32.99 9.97 -17.26
C LEU A 869 -34.22 10.43 -16.49
N VAL A 870 -34.10 10.69 -15.18
CA VAL A 870 -35.24 11.12 -14.36
C VAL A 870 -35.60 12.58 -14.64
N ALA A 871 -34.61 13.47 -14.74
CA ALA A 871 -34.85 14.88 -15.05
C ALA A 871 -35.52 15.02 -16.43
N VAL A 872 -34.94 14.39 -17.46
CA VAL A 872 -35.45 14.47 -18.83
C VAL A 872 -36.76 13.67 -18.98
N GLY A 873 -36.85 12.46 -18.42
CA GLY A 873 -38.07 11.64 -18.51
C GLY A 873 -39.29 12.28 -17.84
N ALA A 874 -39.08 13.03 -16.75
CA ALA A 874 -40.15 13.74 -16.07
C ALA A 874 -40.79 14.84 -16.92
N ASP A 875 -39.97 15.61 -17.65
CA ASP A 875 -40.42 16.66 -18.55
C ASP A 875 -41.43 16.13 -19.57
N TYR A 876 -41.08 15.08 -20.30
CA TYR A 876 -41.97 14.57 -21.33
C TYR A 876 -43.25 13.93 -20.79
N ASN A 877 -43.20 13.36 -19.60
CA ASN A 877 -44.40 12.86 -18.93
C ASN A 877 -45.38 14.01 -18.63
N MET A 878 -44.85 15.17 -18.28
CA MET A 878 -45.64 16.39 -18.14
C MET A 878 -46.28 16.82 -19.47
N LEU A 879 -45.54 16.84 -20.57
CA LEU A 879 -46.06 17.22 -21.89
C LEU A 879 -47.23 16.32 -22.33
N LEU A 880 -47.09 15.00 -22.15
CA LEU A 880 -48.13 14.04 -22.47
C LEU A 880 -49.37 14.22 -21.58
N ILE A 881 -49.18 14.26 -20.25
CA ILE A 881 -50.30 14.32 -19.31
C ILE A 881 -51.03 15.67 -19.37
N SER A 882 -50.32 16.78 -19.63
CA SER A 882 -50.93 18.08 -19.87
C SER A 882 -51.83 18.04 -21.11
N ARG A 883 -51.39 17.38 -22.19
CA ARG A 883 -52.23 17.23 -23.38
C ARG A 883 -53.42 16.32 -23.16
N ILE A 884 -53.24 15.22 -22.40
CA ILE A 884 -54.36 14.37 -21.96
C ILE A 884 -55.37 15.21 -21.17
N ARG A 885 -54.90 16.10 -20.28
CA ARG A 885 -55.78 17.00 -19.53
C ARG A 885 -56.58 17.93 -20.44
N ASP A 886 -55.92 18.57 -21.40
CA ASP A 886 -56.55 19.53 -22.31
C ASP A 886 -57.55 18.87 -23.27
N GLU A 887 -57.29 17.63 -23.70
CA GLU A 887 -58.13 16.87 -24.64
C GLU A 887 -59.17 15.97 -23.95
N SER A 888 -59.22 15.93 -22.61
CA SER A 888 -60.18 15.12 -21.85
C SER A 888 -61.43 15.83 -21.26
N PRO A 889 -61.92 16.99 -21.75
CA PRO A 889 -63.14 17.60 -21.19
C PRO A 889 -64.39 16.73 -21.38
N ASN A 890 -64.38 15.82 -22.37
CA ASN A 890 -65.47 14.88 -22.68
C ASN A 890 -65.19 13.44 -22.17
N GLY A 891 -64.10 13.22 -21.42
CA GLY A 891 -63.72 11.91 -20.88
C GLY A 891 -62.26 11.56 -21.15
N ILE A 892 -61.66 10.81 -20.21
CA ILE A 892 -60.23 10.45 -20.26
C ILE A 892 -59.93 9.50 -21.43
N ARG A 893 -60.83 8.54 -21.71
CA ARG A 893 -60.67 7.60 -22.82
C ARG A 893 -60.57 8.30 -24.18
N SER A 894 -61.46 9.24 -24.47
CA SER A 894 -61.42 10.02 -25.71
C SER A 894 -60.22 10.97 -25.75
N GLY A 895 -59.87 11.57 -24.60
CA GLY A 895 -58.72 12.47 -24.50
C GLY A 895 -57.40 11.77 -24.76
N VAL A 896 -57.23 10.53 -24.26
CA VAL A 896 -56.05 9.70 -24.53
C VAL A 896 -55.95 9.35 -26.02
N ILE A 897 -57.04 8.91 -26.67
CA ILE A 897 -57.01 8.59 -28.12
C ILE A 897 -56.60 9.82 -28.94
N ARG A 898 -57.19 10.98 -28.64
CA ARG A 898 -56.90 12.22 -29.37
C ARG A 898 -55.48 12.71 -29.14
N THR A 899 -54.98 12.58 -27.90
CA THR A 899 -53.60 12.92 -27.54
C THR A 899 -52.62 12.00 -28.27
N VAL A 900 -52.75 10.68 -28.15
CA VAL A 900 -51.85 9.71 -28.79
C VAL A 900 -51.82 9.91 -30.31
N ARG A 901 -52.96 10.24 -30.93
CA ARG A 901 -53.04 10.55 -32.37
C ARG A 901 -52.25 11.79 -32.77
N THR A 902 -52.33 12.87 -32.00
CA THR A 902 -51.74 14.17 -32.36
C THR A 902 -50.30 14.32 -31.92
N THR A 903 -49.92 13.74 -30.78
CA THR A 903 -48.59 13.89 -30.20
C THR A 903 -47.71 12.66 -30.36
N GLY A 904 -48.24 11.48 -30.71
CA GLY A 904 -47.47 10.24 -30.78
C GLY A 904 -46.27 10.30 -31.72
N SER A 905 -46.44 10.82 -32.94
CA SER A 905 -45.34 10.97 -33.91
C SER A 905 -44.30 12.00 -33.46
N VAL A 906 -44.76 13.09 -32.83
CA VAL A 906 -43.91 14.20 -32.39
C VAL A 906 -43.08 13.77 -31.19
N ILE A 907 -43.71 13.18 -30.17
CA ILE A 907 -43.04 12.68 -28.95
C ILE A 907 -42.04 11.58 -29.30
N THR A 908 -42.38 10.68 -30.22
CA THR A 908 -41.45 9.60 -30.63
C THR A 908 -40.25 10.17 -31.37
N SER A 909 -40.47 11.14 -32.26
CA SER A 909 -39.40 11.81 -32.99
C SER A 909 -38.48 12.59 -32.05
N ALA A 910 -39.07 13.36 -31.15
CA ALA A 910 -38.39 14.07 -30.07
C ALA A 910 -37.50 13.14 -29.23
N GLY A 911 -38.04 12.02 -28.74
CA GLY A 911 -37.27 11.06 -27.95
C GLY A 911 -36.13 10.39 -28.74
N MET A 912 -36.33 10.05 -30.01
CA MET A 912 -35.25 9.53 -30.86
C MET A 912 -34.16 10.57 -31.11
N ILE A 913 -34.55 11.83 -31.33
CA ILE A 913 -33.62 12.96 -31.50
C ILE A 913 -32.81 13.19 -30.23
N PHE A 914 -33.42 13.09 -29.04
CA PHE A 914 -32.72 13.25 -27.77
C PHE A 914 -31.79 12.06 -27.49
N ALA A 915 -32.22 10.84 -27.83
CA ALA A 915 -31.39 9.64 -27.68
C ALA A 915 -30.16 9.65 -28.60
N ALA A 916 -30.24 10.31 -29.76
CA ALA A 916 -29.15 10.37 -30.73
C ALA A 916 -27.83 10.93 -30.15
N PRO A 917 -27.76 12.14 -29.56
CA PRO A 917 -26.56 12.63 -28.90
C PRO A 917 -25.98 11.67 -27.84
N MET A 918 -26.84 10.91 -27.14
CA MET A 918 -26.38 9.92 -26.16
C MET A 918 -25.72 8.71 -26.85
N PHE A 919 -26.33 8.19 -27.91
CA PHE A 919 -25.74 7.12 -28.72
C PHE A 919 -24.48 7.55 -29.46
N ALA A 920 -24.34 8.83 -29.81
CA ALA A 920 -23.10 9.34 -30.42
C ALA A 920 -21.89 9.23 -29.48
N MET A 921 -22.09 9.20 -28.15
CA MET A 921 -21.01 8.95 -27.20
C MET A 921 -20.45 7.53 -27.28
N LEU A 922 -21.13 6.58 -27.96
CA LEU A 922 -20.59 5.25 -28.22
C LEU A 922 -19.34 5.27 -29.11
N PHE A 923 -19.11 6.36 -29.86
CA PHE A 923 -17.89 6.56 -30.63
C PHE A 923 -16.72 7.08 -29.78
N SER A 924 -16.92 7.28 -28.48
CA SER A 924 -15.82 7.62 -27.57
C SER A 924 -14.94 6.41 -27.30
N SER A 925 -13.64 6.65 -27.21
CA SER A 925 -12.66 5.74 -26.65
C SER A 925 -12.72 5.64 -25.11
N ILE A 926 -13.37 6.58 -24.43
CA ILE A 926 -13.51 6.58 -22.96
C ILE A 926 -14.72 5.74 -22.56
N GLY A 927 -14.48 4.60 -21.90
CA GLY A 927 -15.49 3.62 -21.50
C GLY A 927 -16.62 4.21 -20.67
N SER A 928 -16.34 5.12 -19.74
CA SER A 928 -17.40 5.77 -18.94
C SER A 928 -18.35 6.64 -19.76
N MET A 929 -17.88 7.25 -20.86
CA MET A 929 -18.74 7.99 -21.80
C MET A 929 -19.59 7.04 -22.64
N VAL A 930 -19.00 5.94 -23.12
CA VAL A 930 -19.72 4.89 -23.85
C VAL A 930 -20.84 4.30 -22.98
N GLN A 931 -20.52 3.91 -21.74
CA GLN A 931 -21.49 3.34 -20.80
C GLN A 931 -22.61 4.35 -20.48
N GLY A 932 -22.26 5.60 -20.16
CA GLY A 932 -23.23 6.66 -19.90
C GLY A 932 -24.13 6.95 -21.10
N GLY A 933 -23.55 7.10 -22.29
CA GLY A 933 -24.27 7.33 -23.54
C GLY A 933 -25.21 6.20 -23.91
N PHE A 934 -24.77 4.95 -23.77
CA PHE A 934 -25.61 3.77 -24.01
C PHE A 934 -26.81 3.73 -23.05
N ILE A 935 -26.55 3.82 -21.74
CA ILE A 935 -27.59 3.70 -20.70
C ILE A 935 -28.57 4.87 -20.80
N ILE A 936 -28.09 6.10 -21.01
CA ILE A 936 -29.01 7.24 -21.14
C ILE A 936 -29.77 7.15 -22.47
N GLY A 937 -29.10 6.81 -23.58
CA GLY A 937 -29.74 6.68 -24.89
C GLY A 937 -30.84 5.61 -24.92
N VAL A 938 -30.55 4.40 -24.42
CA VAL A 938 -31.54 3.33 -24.30
C VAL A 938 -32.65 3.70 -23.33
N GLY A 939 -32.33 4.36 -22.22
CA GLY A 939 -33.32 4.75 -21.23
C GLY A 939 -34.32 5.77 -21.77
N LEU A 940 -33.85 6.72 -22.57
CA LEU A 940 -34.70 7.67 -23.28
C LEU A 940 -35.59 6.97 -24.32
N LEU A 941 -35.07 5.95 -25.02
CA LEU A 941 -35.87 5.14 -25.95
C LEU A 941 -36.92 4.28 -25.22
N ILE A 942 -36.56 3.63 -24.12
CA ILE A 942 -37.51 2.85 -23.30
C ILE A 942 -38.62 3.76 -22.77
N ASP A 943 -38.25 4.92 -22.24
CA ASP A 943 -39.22 5.88 -21.72
C ASP A 943 -40.14 6.41 -22.83
N THR A 944 -39.59 6.70 -24.00
CA THR A 944 -40.36 7.22 -25.14
C THR A 944 -41.25 6.15 -25.78
N LEU A 945 -40.73 4.95 -26.03
CA LEU A 945 -41.36 3.90 -26.85
C LEU A 945 -42.20 2.91 -26.07
N ILE A 946 -41.95 2.75 -24.77
CA ILE A 946 -42.68 1.80 -23.90
C ILE A 946 -43.49 2.59 -22.87
N VAL A 947 -42.83 3.46 -22.09
CA VAL A 947 -43.50 4.13 -20.98
C VAL A 947 -44.54 5.13 -21.46
N ARG A 948 -44.18 6.05 -22.35
CA ARG A 948 -45.06 7.15 -22.78
C ARG A 948 -46.12 6.76 -23.80
N THR A 949 -45.81 5.81 -24.68
CA THR A 949 -46.75 5.34 -25.72
C THR A 949 -47.74 4.31 -25.18
N VAL A 950 -47.36 3.51 -24.17
CA VAL A 950 -48.15 2.37 -23.68
C VAL A 950 -48.48 2.49 -22.19
N THR A 951 -47.47 2.51 -21.31
CA THR A 951 -47.66 2.39 -19.85
C THR A 951 -48.45 3.56 -19.26
N VAL A 952 -48.04 4.80 -19.55
CA VAL A 952 -48.66 6.03 -19.01
C VAL A 952 -50.10 6.22 -19.52
N PRO A 953 -50.40 6.09 -20.84
CA PRO A 953 -51.78 6.11 -21.33
C PRO A 953 -52.66 5.02 -20.70
N ALA A 954 -52.15 3.80 -20.53
CA ALA A 954 -52.89 2.70 -19.91
C ALA A 954 -53.20 3.00 -18.43
N LEU A 955 -52.21 3.48 -17.66
CA LEU A 955 -52.40 3.93 -16.27
C LEU A 955 -53.42 5.08 -16.18
N ALA A 956 -53.30 6.09 -17.04
CA ALA A 956 -54.22 7.22 -17.05
C ALA A 956 -55.68 6.77 -17.30
N VAL A 957 -55.89 5.78 -18.18
CA VAL A 957 -57.23 5.21 -18.45
C VAL A 957 -57.77 4.43 -17.25
N LEU A 958 -56.92 3.67 -16.54
CA LEU A 958 -57.32 2.85 -15.39
C LEU A 958 -57.64 3.68 -14.15
N VAL A 959 -56.78 4.65 -13.82
CA VAL A 959 -56.98 5.56 -12.68
C VAL A 959 -58.18 6.48 -12.93
N GLY A 960 -58.45 6.83 -14.20
CA GLY A 960 -59.63 7.58 -14.58
C GLY A 960 -59.71 8.93 -13.88
N LYS A 961 -60.89 9.28 -13.35
CA LYS A 961 -61.17 10.62 -12.78
C LYS A 961 -60.24 11.02 -11.63
N TYR A 962 -59.60 10.06 -10.97
CA TYR A 962 -58.70 10.31 -9.83
C TYR A 962 -57.35 10.89 -10.25
N ASN A 963 -57.00 10.87 -11.54
CA ASN A 963 -55.73 11.44 -12.05
C ASN A 963 -55.52 12.90 -11.61
N TRP A 964 -56.60 13.67 -11.48
CA TRP A 964 -56.54 15.10 -11.24
C TRP A 964 -56.63 15.48 -9.75
N TRP A 965 -56.89 14.52 -8.85
CA TRP A 965 -57.11 14.78 -7.43
C TRP A 965 -55.87 15.43 -6.78
N PRO A 966 -56.03 16.51 -5.97
CA PRO A 966 -57.29 17.12 -5.49
C PRO A 966 -57.95 18.15 -6.42
N SER A 967 -57.30 18.57 -7.52
CA SER A 967 -57.92 19.50 -8.47
C SER A 967 -59.09 18.85 -9.21
N ARG A 968 -60.25 19.51 -9.22
CA ARG A 968 -61.38 19.07 -10.04
C ARG A 968 -61.14 19.47 -11.50
N SER A 969 -61.55 18.61 -12.44
CA SER A 969 -61.60 18.94 -13.87
C SER A 969 -62.40 20.23 -14.09
N ARG A 970 -62.05 21.05 -15.09
CA ARG A 970 -62.64 22.38 -15.37
C ARG A 970 -64.17 22.39 -15.50
N ARG A 971 -64.81 21.22 -15.64
CA ARG A 971 -66.26 20.99 -15.73
C ARG A 971 -66.96 20.64 -14.40
N GLN A 972 -66.23 20.60 -13.29
CA GLN A 972 -66.76 20.46 -11.92
C GLN A 972 -66.61 21.76 -11.10
N ALA A 973 -65.94 22.76 -11.68
CA ALA A 973 -65.78 24.11 -11.12
C ALA A 973 -66.63 25.16 -11.85
N ALA A 974 -67.25 24.77 -12.96
CA ALA A 974 -68.34 25.43 -13.68
C ALA A 974 -69.49 24.43 -13.74
#